data_AF-A0A661MTG6-F1
#
_entry.id   AF-A0A661MTG6-F1
#
_cell.length_a   1.000
_cell.length_b   1.000
_cell.length_c   1.000
_cell.angle_alpha   90.00
_cell.angle_beta   90.00
_cell.angle_gamma   90.00
#
_symmetry.space_group_name_H-M   'P 1'
#
loop_
_entity.id
_entity.type
_entity.pdbx_description
1 polymer ?
#
loop_
_entity_poly.entity_id
_entity_poly.type
_entity_poly.pdbx_seq_one_letter_code
_entity_poly.pdbx_strand_id
1 'polypeptide(L)'
;MVAATAEQGSERLEQALLTLRNESWPTAPVAEVAPGCYLSSRPLGGELAVVFTGPAGAYPAMGREQVLAFPELVTELSTSCTCLGQAAGWVYDPEVQRAEPHLTPHQKLWGSSFLSQFHLQLCRQTLALEPSAALGFCSGESNALFAFGAWRDMDAMFDELCSAEVFSRQLGGSFVAIEQAWRHRGLIGPDEPVQWENWRLLVPQEHVAAATADQPLVHLTIVNAPGDVVIGGQAAACQHVVAAVGRHRAYRLGYDVAIHCPEMEGYQQIWRRLHHRRTYPVSGVRFYSSFWGDHYQPTADRAADALVGMALNTVDFPNVVQKAWADGVRAFIELGPRDGCSKWVSQILGDREHLSVALDRSGRNSLHQLIDATAQLVAAGLPVDQHRLWQRIEAATVHGGSPISPSERTRRYPAHPKVVQLPPLHRDAAAEQWQPDDAIEVMEPAPWLPPVLDALVPGRTVDSTSVPGAEAGTDQPPPTAGATTQPLGNPPATEAPWPAPLRQAIAHHERVAAMHREVLARQAEVHQHFLAQTARSLERLGAAARDTPPSPTVACAKPAHAEPAEHSGPAFDRRQLETLASGKISSVFGPLFASQDSYKRQVRLPEPPLLLVDRVTGIAAEPGSMGDGTIWTETDVGADAWYLDDGVMPAGIMVESGQADLLLISWLGVDLVNQGERAYRLLGCDLTYSGGLPRTGDTLRYDIHVDGHANAGPVRLFFFHYDCHINGERCLSVRNGQAGFFTDRELAESSGILWDPESPEAMPSEPARVDPPQVQCTRTALTAAQVQAFAEGRVWECFGPGYDAAKTHSRTPKIQSGKLQLIEQVTHFEP
;
A
#
# COMPACT_ATOMS: atom_id res chain seq x y z
N MET A 1 -22.74 -21.81 -6.32
CA MET A 1 -23.26 -20.61 -5.63
C MET A 1 -22.45 -20.43 -4.36
N VAL A 2 -21.99 -19.22 -4.10
CA VAL A 2 -21.28 -18.80 -2.90
C VAL A 2 -22.11 -17.71 -2.24
N ALA A 3 -22.31 -17.78 -0.93
CA ALA A 3 -22.98 -16.75 -0.14
C ALA A 3 -22.53 -16.83 1.32
N ALA A 4 -22.42 -15.68 1.97
CA ALA A 4 -22.06 -15.57 3.38
C ALA A 4 -23.23 -15.85 4.32
N THR A 5 -24.48 -15.60 3.88
CA THR A 5 -25.70 -15.89 4.65
C THR A 5 -26.77 -16.55 3.79
N ALA A 6 -27.79 -17.12 4.44
CA ALA A 6 -28.93 -17.72 3.75
C ALA A 6 -29.77 -16.68 3.00
N GLU A 7 -29.92 -15.46 3.54
CA GLU A 7 -30.60 -14.37 2.85
C GLU A 7 -29.85 -13.98 1.57
N GLN A 8 -28.54 -13.75 1.68
CA GLN A 8 -27.70 -13.42 0.53
C GLN A 8 -27.72 -14.53 -0.53
N GLY A 9 -27.74 -15.80 -0.10
CA GLY A 9 -27.87 -16.94 -1.01
C GLY A 9 -29.20 -16.93 -1.76
N SER A 10 -30.29 -16.59 -1.08
CA SER A 10 -31.62 -16.49 -1.69
C SER A 10 -31.69 -15.36 -2.72
N GLU A 11 -31.15 -14.19 -2.39
CA GLU A 11 -31.07 -13.04 -3.30
C GLU A 11 -30.23 -13.34 -4.55
N ARG A 12 -29.04 -13.91 -4.37
CA ARG A 12 -28.14 -14.29 -5.48
C ARG A 12 -28.75 -15.37 -6.37
N LEU A 13 -29.51 -16.31 -5.79
CA LEU A 13 -30.23 -17.32 -6.54
C LEU A 13 -31.37 -16.69 -7.36
N GLU A 14 -32.13 -15.76 -6.79
CA GLU A 14 -33.18 -15.05 -7.51
C GLU A 14 -32.62 -14.25 -8.68
N GLN A 15 -31.51 -13.53 -8.47
CA GLN A 15 -30.77 -12.83 -9.51
C GLN A 15 -30.31 -13.79 -10.62
N ALA A 16 -29.69 -14.92 -10.27
CA ALA A 16 -29.24 -15.91 -11.24
C ALA A 16 -30.41 -16.48 -12.07
N LEU A 17 -31.55 -16.76 -11.44
CA LEU A 17 -32.75 -17.23 -12.12
C LEU A 17 -33.35 -16.17 -13.05
N LEU A 18 -33.27 -14.89 -12.69
CA LEU A 18 -33.70 -13.78 -13.55
C LEU A 18 -32.79 -13.66 -14.77
N THR A 19 -31.47 -13.71 -14.59
CA THR A 19 -30.49 -13.71 -15.70
C THR A 19 -30.78 -14.85 -16.68
N LEU A 20 -30.99 -16.07 -16.17
CA LEU A 20 -31.28 -17.24 -17.01
C LEU A 20 -32.64 -17.21 -17.72
N ARG A 21 -33.59 -16.40 -17.22
CA ARG A 21 -34.90 -16.20 -17.88
C ARG A 21 -34.83 -15.13 -18.98
N ASN A 22 -33.97 -14.13 -18.81
CA ASN A 22 -33.91 -12.96 -19.68
C ASN A 22 -32.83 -13.07 -20.77
N GLU A 23 -31.77 -13.86 -20.54
CA GLU A 23 -30.67 -14.06 -21.48
C GLU A 23 -30.73 -15.46 -22.14
N SER A 24 -30.19 -15.58 -23.36
CA SER A 24 -29.84 -16.87 -23.93
C SER A 24 -28.73 -17.53 -23.12
N TRP A 25 -28.76 -18.86 -22.99
CA TRP A 25 -27.79 -19.66 -22.23
C TRP A 25 -26.34 -19.21 -22.49
N PRO A 26 -25.48 -19.12 -21.45
CA PRO A 26 -24.13 -18.62 -21.62
C PRO A 26 -23.33 -19.45 -22.63
N THR A 27 -22.57 -18.77 -23.49
CA THR A 27 -21.64 -19.40 -24.45
C THR A 27 -20.29 -19.73 -23.82
N ALA A 28 -19.92 -19.02 -22.74
CA ALA A 28 -18.69 -19.28 -22.00
C ALA A 28 -18.73 -20.65 -21.31
N PRO A 29 -17.58 -21.34 -21.15
CA PRO A 29 -17.54 -22.66 -20.51
C PRO A 29 -17.97 -22.62 -19.05
N VAL A 30 -17.66 -21.53 -18.34
CA VAL A 30 -18.22 -21.20 -17.03
C VAL A 30 -18.58 -19.73 -17.05
N ALA A 31 -19.83 -19.41 -16.75
CA ALA A 31 -20.33 -18.05 -16.69
C ALA A 31 -20.79 -17.70 -15.28
N GLU A 32 -20.44 -16.51 -14.82
CA GLU A 32 -21.01 -15.92 -13.61
C GLU A 32 -22.36 -15.28 -13.97
N VAL A 33 -23.46 -15.87 -13.50
CA VAL A 33 -24.84 -15.43 -13.82
C VAL A 33 -25.41 -14.47 -12.77
N ALA A 34 -24.77 -14.42 -11.61
CA ALA A 34 -24.94 -13.45 -10.54
C ALA A 34 -23.68 -13.50 -9.64
N PRO A 35 -23.39 -12.50 -8.81
CA PRO A 35 -22.20 -12.51 -7.95
C PRO A 35 -22.04 -13.80 -7.13
N GLY A 36 -20.98 -14.58 -7.39
CA GLY A 36 -20.72 -15.87 -6.76
C GLY A 36 -21.62 -17.03 -7.22
N CYS A 37 -22.40 -16.85 -8.28
CA CYS A 37 -23.25 -17.87 -8.92
C CYS A 37 -22.67 -18.24 -10.29
N TYR A 38 -22.01 -19.39 -10.34
CA TYR A 38 -21.42 -19.92 -11.56
C TYR A 38 -22.28 -21.01 -12.18
N LEU A 39 -22.40 -20.96 -13.51
CA LEU A 39 -23.12 -21.94 -14.31
C LEU A 39 -22.24 -22.41 -15.46
N SER A 40 -22.34 -23.69 -15.77
CA SER A 40 -21.87 -24.26 -17.02
C SER A 40 -22.97 -25.08 -17.68
N SER A 41 -23.07 -25.01 -19.01
CA SER A 41 -24.00 -25.83 -19.79
C SER A 41 -23.47 -27.24 -20.06
N ARG A 42 -22.16 -27.46 -19.92
CA ARG A 42 -21.50 -28.77 -20.05
C ARG A 42 -20.16 -28.78 -19.32
N PRO A 43 -19.72 -29.92 -18.76
CA PRO A 43 -18.38 -30.02 -18.18
C PRO A 43 -17.29 -29.55 -19.17
N LEU A 44 -16.29 -28.86 -18.63
CA LEU A 44 -15.10 -28.47 -19.36
C LEU A 44 -14.33 -29.75 -19.71
N GLY A 45 -14.15 -29.99 -21.01
CA GLY A 45 -13.27 -31.08 -21.47
C GLY A 45 -11.81 -30.72 -21.28
N GLY A 46 -10.92 -31.71 -21.31
CA GLY A 46 -9.46 -31.48 -21.33
C GLY A 46 -8.79 -31.58 -19.97
N GLU A 47 -7.55 -31.12 -19.94
CA GLU A 47 -6.63 -31.30 -18.82
C GLU A 47 -6.56 -30.06 -17.90
N LEU A 48 -6.16 -30.31 -16.65
CA LEU A 48 -5.93 -29.28 -15.63
C LEU A 48 -4.45 -28.93 -15.54
N ALA A 49 -4.14 -27.65 -15.67
CA ALA A 49 -2.83 -27.09 -15.36
C ALA A 49 -2.87 -26.19 -14.13
N VAL A 50 -1.73 -26.15 -13.45
CA VAL A 50 -1.41 -25.12 -12.45
C VAL A 50 -0.38 -24.15 -13.02
N VAL A 51 -0.53 -22.87 -12.69
CA VAL A 51 0.32 -21.77 -13.17
C VAL A 51 0.96 -21.10 -11.96
N PHE A 52 2.27 -21.23 -11.81
CA PHE A 52 3.02 -20.64 -10.70
C PHE A 52 3.38 -19.18 -11.02
N THR A 53 2.96 -18.26 -10.15
CA THR A 53 3.17 -16.81 -10.34
C THR A 53 4.61 -16.38 -10.02
N GLY A 54 4.98 -15.21 -10.53
CA GLY A 54 6.28 -14.59 -10.29
C GLY A 54 6.37 -13.86 -8.94
N PRO A 55 7.57 -13.35 -8.60
CA PRO A 55 7.85 -12.78 -7.29
C PRO A 55 7.32 -11.35 -7.13
N ALA A 56 7.19 -10.59 -8.23
CA ALA A 56 6.75 -9.19 -8.21
C ALA A 56 5.35 -9.01 -7.59
N GLY A 57 4.52 -10.06 -7.60
CA GLY A 57 3.17 -10.03 -7.06
C GLY A 57 3.09 -10.09 -5.53
N ALA A 58 4.14 -10.52 -4.82
CA ALA A 58 4.12 -10.72 -3.38
C ALA A 58 3.81 -9.42 -2.59
N TYR A 59 2.98 -9.56 -1.56
CA TYR A 59 2.52 -8.45 -0.71
C TYR A 59 2.29 -8.93 0.74
N PRO A 60 2.26 -8.02 1.73
CA PRO A 60 1.99 -8.38 3.12
C PRO A 60 0.60 -9.04 3.28
N ALA A 61 0.50 -9.98 4.21
CA ALA A 61 -0.73 -10.71 4.55
C ALA A 61 -1.40 -11.50 3.41
N MET A 62 -0.73 -11.73 2.28
CA MET A 62 -1.23 -12.59 1.21
C MET A 62 -1.57 -14.00 1.73
N GLY A 63 -2.70 -14.57 1.30
CA GLY A 63 -3.15 -15.91 1.73
C GLY A 63 -3.46 -16.09 3.22
N ARG A 64 -3.51 -15.02 4.03
CA ARG A 64 -3.61 -15.10 5.50
C ARG A 64 -4.77 -15.96 5.99
N GLU A 65 -5.99 -15.70 5.53
CA GLU A 65 -7.17 -16.45 5.98
C GLU A 65 -7.13 -17.91 5.54
N GLN A 66 -6.57 -18.21 4.37
CA GLN A 66 -6.34 -19.60 3.95
C GLN A 66 -5.33 -20.28 4.87
N VAL A 67 -4.17 -19.67 5.14
CA VAL A 67 -3.17 -20.23 6.04
C VAL A 67 -3.71 -20.47 7.44
N LEU A 68 -4.53 -19.55 7.96
CA LEU A 68 -5.21 -19.72 9.25
C LEU A 68 -6.28 -20.82 9.22
N ALA A 69 -6.95 -21.02 8.09
CA ALA A 69 -7.93 -22.08 7.91
C ALA A 69 -7.28 -23.47 7.72
N PHE A 70 -6.04 -23.55 7.22
CA PHE A 70 -5.31 -24.80 6.95
C PHE A 70 -3.89 -24.86 7.58
N PRO A 71 -3.74 -24.65 8.91
CA PRO A 71 -2.44 -24.68 9.61
C PRO A 71 -1.67 -26.01 9.47
N GLU A 72 -2.36 -27.13 9.23
CA GLU A 72 -1.74 -28.43 8.99
C GLU A 72 -0.86 -28.44 7.74
N LEU A 73 -1.25 -27.73 6.67
CA LEU A 73 -0.46 -27.63 5.44
C LEU A 73 0.81 -26.81 5.68
N VAL A 74 0.71 -25.72 6.45
CA VAL A 74 1.90 -24.95 6.85
C VAL A 74 2.83 -25.78 7.73
N THR A 75 2.28 -26.60 8.62
CA THR A 75 3.07 -27.49 9.47
C THR A 75 3.83 -28.51 8.64
N GLU A 76 3.18 -29.13 7.65
CA GLU A 76 3.83 -30.05 6.71
C GLU A 76 4.94 -29.35 5.91
N LEU A 77 4.63 -28.18 5.33
CA LEU A 77 5.62 -27.39 4.60
C LEU A 77 6.84 -27.06 5.46
N SER A 78 6.63 -26.60 6.70
CA SER A 78 7.70 -26.26 7.63
C SER A 78 8.58 -27.45 8.03
N THR A 79 8.06 -28.68 7.91
CA THR A 79 8.83 -29.90 8.15
C THR A 79 9.74 -30.21 6.96
N SER A 80 9.28 -29.92 5.74
CA SER A 80 10.02 -30.15 4.50
C SER A 80 10.95 -29.00 4.09
N CYS A 81 10.70 -27.79 4.59
CA CYS A 81 11.43 -26.57 4.28
C CYS A 81 11.54 -25.73 5.55
N THR A 82 12.66 -25.87 6.24
CA THR A 82 12.94 -25.23 7.53
C THR A 82 13.21 -23.75 7.39
N CYS A 83 13.62 -23.27 6.20
CA CYS A 83 13.86 -21.86 5.96
C CYS A 83 12.57 -21.03 5.88
N LEU A 84 11.38 -21.64 5.76
CA LEU A 84 10.11 -20.93 5.57
C LEU A 84 9.85 -19.82 6.61
N GLY A 85 10.18 -20.07 7.88
CA GLY A 85 10.03 -19.06 8.92
C GLY A 85 10.89 -17.82 8.66
N GLN A 86 12.13 -18.02 8.20
CA GLN A 86 13.04 -16.93 7.82
C GLN A 86 12.66 -16.30 6.48
N ALA A 87 12.25 -17.11 5.51
CA ALA A 87 12.07 -16.73 4.12
C ALA A 87 10.72 -16.02 3.88
N ALA A 88 9.67 -16.41 4.61
CA ALA A 88 8.31 -15.90 4.46
C ALA A 88 7.70 -15.37 5.78
N GLY A 89 8.46 -15.33 6.88
CA GLY A 89 7.97 -14.76 8.15
C GLY A 89 7.51 -13.31 8.03
N TRP A 90 8.17 -12.54 7.16
CA TRP A 90 7.81 -11.14 6.85
C TRP A 90 6.37 -11.00 6.35
N VAL A 91 5.81 -12.02 5.69
CA VAL A 91 4.45 -11.98 5.11
C VAL A 91 3.42 -11.68 6.19
N TYR A 92 3.64 -12.20 7.39
CA TYR A 92 2.72 -12.06 8.52
C TYR A 92 3.29 -11.19 9.65
N ASP A 93 4.37 -10.46 9.38
CA ASP A 93 4.99 -9.55 10.35
C ASP A 93 4.16 -8.25 10.46
N PRO A 94 3.64 -7.91 11.67
CA PRO A 94 2.87 -6.69 11.87
C PRO A 94 3.65 -5.40 11.61
N GLU A 95 4.98 -5.39 11.72
CA GLU A 95 5.80 -4.21 11.39
C GLU A 95 5.88 -4.01 9.87
N VAL A 96 6.09 -5.09 9.13
CA VAL A 96 6.11 -5.06 7.65
C VAL A 96 4.74 -4.71 7.07
N GLN A 97 3.65 -5.08 7.75
CA GLN A 97 2.30 -4.68 7.35
C GLN A 97 2.03 -3.19 7.59
N ARG A 98 2.64 -2.57 8.60
CA ARG A 98 2.42 -1.16 8.98
C ARG A 98 3.28 -0.16 8.23
N ALA A 99 4.51 -0.52 7.88
CA ALA A 99 5.35 0.34 7.05
C ALA A 99 4.95 0.14 5.58
N GLU A 100 4.74 1.20 4.78
CA GLU A 100 4.62 1.11 3.32
C GLU A 100 5.83 0.34 2.75
N PRO A 101 5.74 -0.98 2.52
CA PRO A 101 6.93 -1.78 2.67
C PRO A 101 7.69 -1.75 1.36
N HIS A 102 8.88 -1.14 1.37
CA HIS A 102 9.91 -1.38 0.36
C HIS A 102 10.42 -2.82 0.49
N LEU A 103 9.62 -3.77 0.03
CA LEU A 103 9.97 -5.19 0.06
C LEU A 103 11.15 -5.43 -0.87
N THR A 104 12.21 -6.01 -0.30
CA THR A 104 13.38 -6.41 -1.06
C THR A 104 13.02 -7.48 -2.09
N PRO A 105 13.75 -7.58 -3.22
CA PRO A 105 13.54 -8.65 -4.18
C PRO A 105 13.59 -10.06 -3.57
N HIS A 106 14.46 -10.24 -2.57
CA HIS A 106 14.60 -11.48 -1.83
C HIS A 106 13.32 -11.83 -1.04
N GLN A 107 12.74 -10.86 -0.31
CA GLN A 107 11.47 -11.07 0.41
C GLN A 107 10.34 -11.44 -0.56
N LYS A 108 10.20 -10.68 -1.65
CA LYS A 108 9.19 -10.93 -2.68
C LYS A 108 9.31 -12.33 -3.29
N LEU A 109 10.53 -12.76 -3.61
CA LEU A 109 10.81 -14.10 -4.13
C LEU A 109 10.30 -15.20 -3.19
N TRP A 110 10.77 -15.19 -1.95
CA TRP A 110 10.47 -16.28 -1.03
C TRP A 110 9.05 -16.25 -0.46
N GLY A 111 8.46 -15.07 -0.31
CA GLY A 111 7.04 -14.97 0.01
C GLY A 111 6.18 -15.58 -1.08
N SER A 112 6.45 -15.27 -2.36
CA SER A 112 5.74 -15.87 -3.49
C SER A 112 5.92 -17.38 -3.53
N SER A 113 7.15 -17.87 -3.32
CA SER A 113 7.44 -19.30 -3.25
C SER A 113 6.64 -19.99 -2.15
N PHE A 114 6.62 -19.46 -0.93
CA PHE A 114 5.84 -20.01 0.18
C PHE A 114 4.36 -20.16 -0.19
N LEU A 115 3.72 -19.09 -0.67
CA LEU A 115 2.29 -19.13 -0.98
C LEU A 115 2.00 -20.09 -2.15
N SER A 116 2.90 -20.16 -3.13
CA SER A 116 2.80 -21.10 -4.25
C SER A 116 2.86 -22.57 -3.81
N GLN A 117 3.78 -22.91 -2.89
CA GLN A 117 3.87 -24.27 -2.34
C GLN A 117 2.61 -24.61 -1.52
N PHE A 118 2.15 -23.67 -0.69
CA PHE A 118 0.92 -23.81 0.10
C PHE A 118 -0.31 -24.04 -0.78
N HIS A 119 -0.48 -23.24 -1.84
CA HIS A 119 -1.58 -23.38 -2.77
C HIS A 119 -1.57 -24.74 -3.51
N LEU A 120 -0.41 -25.28 -3.91
CA LEU A 120 -0.41 -26.61 -4.53
C LEU A 120 -0.84 -27.69 -3.54
N GLN A 121 -0.34 -27.65 -2.30
CA GLN A 121 -0.78 -28.60 -1.27
C GLN A 121 -2.28 -28.48 -1.01
N LEU A 122 -2.81 -27.27 -0.96
CA LEU A 122 -4.24 -27.02 -0.82
C LEU A 122 -5.03 -27.64 -1.97
N CYS A 123 -4.61 -27.42 -3.23
CA CYS A 123 -5.27 -28.03 -4.38
C CYS A 123 -5.26 -29.57 -4.33
N ARG A 124 -4.11 -30.18 -4.03
CA ARG A 124 -3.96 -31.64 -4.08
C ARG A 124 -4.58 -32.33 -2.87
N GLN A 125 -4.35 -31.81 -1.68
CA GLN A 125 -4.75 -32.46 -0.43
C GLN A 125 -6.17 -32.07 0.00
N THR A 126 -6.59 -30.82 -0.20
CA THR A 126 -7.92 -30.36 0.23
C THR A 126 -8.93 -30.52 -0.89
N LEU A 127 -8.60 -30.06 -2.10
CA LEU A 127 -9.53 -30.10 -3.25
C LEU A 127 -9.45 -31.41 -4.05
N ALA A 128 -8.52 -32.32 -3.71
CA ALA A 128 -8.28 -33.59 -4.40
C ALA A 128 -7.99 -33.44 -5.91
N LEU A 129 -7.43 -32.30 -6.31
CA LEU A 129 -7.09 -32.03 -7.71
C LEU A 129 -5.76 -32.67 -8.07
N GLU A 130 -5.69 -33.28 -9.25
CA GLU A 130 -4.47 -33.86 -9.83
C GLU A 130 -4.13 -33.14 -11.14
N PRO A 131 -3.39 -32.02 -11.09
CA PRO A 131 -2.96 -31.31 -12.30
C PRO A 131 -2.01 -32.19 -13.14
N SER A 132 -2.23 -32.23 -14.45
CA SER A 132 -1.37 -32.95 -15.41
C SER A 132 -0.33 -32.05 -16.09
N ALA A 133 -0.37 -30.75 -15.80
CA ALA A 133 0.50 -29.74 -16.39
C ALA A 133 0.90 -28.67 -15.35
N ALA A 134 2.15 -28.22 -15.44
CA ALA A 134 2.71 -27.17 -14.60
C ALA A 134 3.40 -26.13 -15.47
N LEU A 135 2.90 -24.90 -15.41
CA LEU A 135 3.48 -23.74 -16.08
C LEU A 135 4.08 -22.82 -15.01
N GLY A 136 5.25 -22.26 -15.28
CA GLY A 136 5.88 -21.28 -14.40
C GLY A 136 6.03 -19.94 -15.10
N PHE A 137 5.65 -18.85 -14.42
CA PHE A 137 5.98 -17.50 -14.86
C PHE A 137 7.23 -17.02 -14.10
N CYS A 138 8.33 -16.74 -14.83
CA CYS A 138 9.61 -16.36 -14.22
C CYS A 138 10.07 -17.39 -13.16
N SER A 139 10.28 -16.99 -11.91
CA SER A 139 10.65 -17.90 -10.80
C SER A 139 9.60 -18.98 -10.52
N GLY A 140 8.40 -18.84 -11.07
CA GLY A 140 7.37 -19.87 -11.09
C GLY A 140 7.86 -21.21 -11.66
N GLU A 141 8.83 -21.23 -12.60
CA GLU A 141 9.38 -22.47 -13.13
C GLU A 141 10.14 -23.27 -12.06
N SER A 142 10.93 -22.59 -11.22
CA SER A 142 11.58 -23.21 -10.06
C SER A 142 10.54 -23.66 -9.02
N ASN A 143 9.50 -22.86 -8.78
CA ASN A 143 8.43 -23.23 -7.86
C ASN A 143 7.66 -24.47 -8.29
N ALA A 144 7.43 -24.65 -9.59
CA ALA A 144 6.82 -25.86 -10.14
C ALA A 144 7.67 -27.11 -9.83
N LEU A 145 8.98 -27.03 -10.02
CA LEU A 145 9.90 -28.15 -9.76
C LEU A 145 9.89 -28.55 -8.28
N PHE A 146 9.87 -27.59 -7.35
CA PHE A 146 9.76 -27.89 -5.93
C PHE A 146 8.39 -28.44 -5.54
N ALA A 147 7.31 -27.82 -6.02
CA ALA A 147 5.96 -28.14 -5.60
C ALA A 147 5.55 -29.56 -5.98
N PHE A 148 6.00 -30.03 -7.15
CA PHE A 148 5.81 -31.42 -7.58
C PHE A 148 6.89 -32.39 -7.07
N GLY A 149 7.86 -31.92 -6.27
CA GLY A 149 8.90 -32.75 -5.66
C GLY A 149 9.97 -33.25 -6.61
N ALA A 150 10.09 -32.64 -7.80
CA ALA A 150 11.21 -32.84 -8.71
C ALA A 150 12.50 -32.32 -8.08
N TRP A 151 12.43 -31.18 -7.39
CA TRP A 151 13.44 -30.68 -6.47
C TRP A 151 12.93 -30.78 -5.03
N ARG A 152 13.84 -31.03 -4.07
CA ARG A 152 13.48 -31.35 -2.67
C ARG A 152 14.34 -30.65 -1.62
N ASP A 153 15.25 -29.80 -2.08
CA ASP A 153 16.30 -29.17 -1.28
C ASP A 153 16.16 -27.64 -1.31
N MET A 154 14.94 -27.15 -1.07
CA MET A 154 14.60 -25.72 -1.10
C MET A 154 15.42 -24.93 -0.07
N ASP A 155 15.66 -25.48 1.11
CA ASP A 155 16.51 -24.88 2.15
C ASP A 155 17.94 -24.64 1.64
N ALA A 156 18.51 -25.63 0.93
CA ALA A 156 19.85 -25.48 0.36
C ALA A 156 19.89 -24.43 -0.75
N MET A 157 18.85 -24.35 -1.59
CA MET A 157 18.74 -23.26 -2.58
C MET A 157 18.64 -21.89 -1.88
N PHE A 158 17.87 -21.79 -0.80
CA PHE A 158 17.75 -20.57 0.00
C PHE A 158 19.12 -20.10 0.52
N ASP A 159 19.87 -20.99 1.17
CA ASP A 159 21.19 -20.69 1.73
C ASP A 159 22.20 -20.30 0.65
N GLU A 160 22.20 -21.00 -0.48
CA GLU A 160 23.11 -20.75 -1.59
C GLU A 160 22.82 -19.39 -2.28
N LEU A 161 21.54 -19.05 -2.48
CA LEU A 161 21.14 -17.77 -3.07
C LEU A 161 21.45 -16.59 -2.14
N CYS A 162 21.23 -16.77 -0.83
CA CYS A 162 21.64 -15.79 0.19
C CYS A 162 23.16 -15.61 0.20
N SER A 163 23.91 -16.71 0.26
CA SER A 163 25.38 -16.70 0.35
C SER A 163 26.04 -16.12 -0.90
N ALA A 164 25.45 -16.33 -2.08
CA ALA A 164 25.92 -15.76 -3.33
C ALA A 164 25.44 -14.30 -3.55
N GLU A 165 24.68 -13.73 -2.62
CA GLU A 165 24.13 -12.38 -2.67
C GLU A 165 23.40 -12.09 -4.00
N VAL A 166 22.68 -13.08 -4.53
CA VAL A 166 22.13 -13.02 -5.90
C VAL A 166 21.18 -11.84 -6.06
N PHE A 167 20.26 -11.66 -5.12
CA PHE A 167 19.21 -10.63 -5.21
C PHE A 167 19.52 -9.36 -4.39
N SER A 168 20.57 -9.36 -3.58
CA SER A 168 21.00 -8.21 -2.77
C SER A 168 22.17 -7.45 -3.40
N ARG A 169 22.99 -8.12 -4.23
CA ARG A 169 24.22 -7.54 -4.80
C ARG A 169 24.40 -7.80 -6.29
N GLN A 170 24.22 -9.04 -6.74
CA GLN A 170 24.64 -9.41 -8.09
C GLN A 170 23.63 -8.94 -9.15
N LEU A 171 22.37 -9.34 -8.98
CA LEU A 171 21.26 -9.05 -9.89
C LEU A 171 20.24 -8.08 -9.29
N GLY A 172 20.37 -7.75 -8.01
CA GLY A 172 19.58 -6.73 -7.30
C GLY A 172 20.49 -5.87 -6.43
N GLY A 173 19.96 -4.77 -5.90
CA GLY A 173 20.70 -3.86 -5.03
C GLY A 173 21.79 -3.09 -5.79
N SER A 174 23.03 -3.60 -5.79
CA SER A 174 24.18 -2.95 -6.46
C SER A 174 24.44 -3.41 -7.90
N PHE A 175 23.73 -4.43 -8.38
CA PHE A 175 23.77 -4.90 -9.77
C PHE A 175 25.18 -5.18 -10.32
N VAL A 176 26.06 -5.76 -9.50
CA VAL A 176 27.49 -5.97 -9.84
C VAL A 176 27.67 -6.76 -11.14
N ALA A 177 26.83 -7.77 -11.39
CA ALA A 177 26.94 -8.57 -12.61
C ALA A 177 26.62 -7.73 -13.87
N ILE A 178 25.65 -6.83 -13.77
CA ILE A 178 25.22 -5.94 -14.86
C ILE A 178 26.26 -4.86 -15.11
N GLU A 179 26.75 -4.24 -14.04
CA GLU A 179 27.82 -3.25 -14.08
C GLU A 179 29.06 -3.79 -14.79
N GLN A 180 29.49 -5.01 -14.45
CA GLN A 180 30.61 -5.68 -15.12
C GLN A 180 30.33 -5.93 -16.60
N ALA A 181 29.12 -6.42 -16.94
CA ALA A 181 28.74 -6.69 -18.32
C ALA A 181 28.73 -5.40 -19.18
N TRP A 182 28.13 -4.32 -18.67
CA TRP A 182 28.06 -3.04 -19.38
C TRP A 182 29.42 -2.36 -19.52
N ARG A 183 30.27 -2.39 -18.48
CA ARG A 183 31.65 -1.85 -18.57
C ARG A 183 32.50 -2.64 -19.56
N HIS A 184 32.44 -3.97 -19.52
CA HIS A 184 33.20 -4.82 -20.45
C HIS A 184 32.80 -4.54 -21.91
N ARG A 185 31.53 -4.21 -22.16
CA ARG A 185 31.00 -3.83 -23.48
C ARG A 185 31.21 -2.35 -23.84
N GLY A 186 31.76 -1.54 -22.94
CA GLY A 186 31.97 -0.10 -23.14
C GLY A 186 30.67 0.71 -23.24
N LEU A 187 29.58 0.23 -22.65
CA LEU A 187 28.26 0.87 -22.72
C LEU A 187 28.05 1.97 -21.67
N ILE A 188 28.84 1.95 -20.60
CA ILE A 188 28.82 2.95 -19.51
C ILE A 188 30.24 3.40 -19.18
N GLY A 189 30.38 4.61 -18.64
CA GLY A 189 31.65 5.16 -18.17
C GLY A 189 32.24 4.39 -16.96
N PRO A 190 33.53 4.62 -16.63
CA PRO A 190 34.17 3.96 -15.48
C PRO A 190 33.47 4.29 -14.15
N ASP A 191 33.00 5.53 -13.99
CA ASP A 191 32.37 6.03 -12.75
C ASP A 191 30.85 6.20 -12.89
N GLU A 192 30.25 5.74 -13.98
CA GLU A 192 28.80 5.86 -14.21
C GLU A 192 28.03 4.83 -13.35
N PRO A 193 27.07 5.28 -12.51
CA PRO A 193 26.34 4.37 -11.63
C PRO A 193 25.28 3.55 -12.39
N VAL A 194 25.18 2.27 -12.05
CA VAL A 194 24.10 1.39 -12.51
C VAL A 194 22.87 1.57 -11.63
N GLN A 195 21.74 1.88 -12.25
CA GLN A 195 20.43 1.97 -11.62
C GLN A 195 19.45 1.19 -12.48
N TRP A 196 19.24 -0.08 -12.16
CA TRP A 196 18.29 -0.91 -12.91
C TRP A 196 16.86 -0.63 -12.45
N GLU A 197 15.94 -0.52 -13.40
CA GLU A 197 14.50 -0.44 -13.15
C GLU A 197 13.71 -1.39 -14.05
N ASN A 198 12.66 -1.99 -13.50
CA ASN A 198 11.68 -2.77 -14.27
C ASN A 198 10.35 -2.01 -14.43
N TRP A 199 9.88 -1.90 -15.67
CA TRP A 199 8.66 -1.20 -16.05
C TRP A 199 7.72 -2.09 -16.85
N ARG A 200 6.46 -2.18 -16.43
CA ARG A 200 5.39 -2.79 -17.21
C ARG A 200 4.78 -1.75 -18.15
N LEU A 201 4.63 -2.10 -19.42
CA LEU A 201 4.09 -1.25 -20.47
C LEU A 201 2.84 -1.91 -21.08
N LEU A 202 1.76 -1.14 -21.19
CA LEU A 202 0.51 -1.56 -21.82
C LEU A 202 0.47 -1.11 -23.29
N VAL A 203 1.36 -1.68 -24.10
CA VAL A 203 1.50 -1.40 -25.54
C VAL A 203 1.83 -2.67 -26.33
N PRO A 204 1.48 -2.74 -27.63
CA PRO A 204 1.92 -3.84 -28.48
C PRO A 204 3.45 -3.96 -28.52
N GLN A 205 3.96 -5.20 -28.56
CA GLN A 205 5.39 -5.51 -28.51
C GLN A 205 6.22 -4.79 -29.60
N GLU A 206 5.64 -4.60 -30.78
CA GLU A 206 6.26 -3.87 -31.90
C GLU A 206 6.62 -2.42 -31.56
N HIS A 207 5.81 -1.74 -30.72
CA HIS A 207 6.09 -0.38 -30.28
C HIS A 207 7.25 -0.35 -29.28
N VAL A 208 7.39 -1.39 -28.45
CA VAL A 208 8.53 -1.50 -27.54
C VAL A 208 9.81 -1.77 -28.32
N ALA A 209 9.78 -2.70 -29.29
CA ALA A 209 10.94 -2.99 -30.13
C ALA A 209 11.44 -1.74 -30.86
N ALA A 210 10.53 -0.90 -31.37
CA ALA A 210 10.88 0.38 -31.96
C ALA A 210 11.47 1.37 -30.95
N ALA A 211 10.88 1.48 -29.76
CA ALA A 211 11.34 2.40 -28.72
C ALA A 211 12.67 1.99 -28.07
N THR A 212 13.01 0.69 -28.06
CA THR A 212 14.27 0.17 -27.51
C THR A 212 15.39 0.07 -28.54
N ALA A 213 15.12 0.29 -29.84
CA ALA A 213 16.08 0.06 -30.92
C ALA A 213 17.41 0.82 -30.73
N ASP A 214 17.34 2.06 -30.23
CA ASP A 214 18.50 2.92 -29.97
C ASP A 214 18.87 3.01 -28.48
N GLN A 215 18.36 2.10 -27.64
CA GLN A 215 18.56 2.08 -26.19
C GLN A 215 19.25 0.77 -25.76
N PRO A 216 20.58 0.62 -25.93
CA PRO A 216 21.30 -0.64 -25.67
C PRO A 216 21.33 -1.06 -24.20
N LEU A 217 20.91 -0.16 -23.30
CA LEU A 217 20.83 -0.40 -21.85
C LEU A 217 19.41 -0.77 -21.39
N VAL A 218 18.48 -1.03 -22.31
CA VAL A 218 17.09 -1.45 -22.02
C VAL A 218 16.72 -2.65 -22.86
N HIS A 219 16.12 -3.63 -22.20
CA HIS A 219 15.71 -4.88 -22.82
C HIS A 219 14.22 -5.11 -22.60
N LEU A 220 13.54 -5.67 -23.61
CA LEU A 220 12.26 -6.34 -23.40
C LEU A 220 12.52 -7.62 -22.62
N THR A 221 12.18 -7.63 -21.33
CA THR A 221 12.49 -8.75 -20.42
C THR A 221 11.37 -9.78 -20.38
N ILE A 222 10.11 -9.35 -20.47
CA ILE A 222 8.96 -10.25 -20.39
C ILE A 222 7.86 -9.80 -21.35
N VAL A 223 7.22 -10.75 -22.02
CA VAL A 223 5.91 -10.60 -22.67
C VAL A 223 4.89 -11.32 -21.80
N ASN A 224 4.03 -10.57 -21.11
CA ASN A 224 3.01 -11.14 -20.23
C ASN A 224 1.81 -11.63 -21.05
N ALA A 225 1.31 -10.78 -21.94
CA ALA A 225 0.17 -11.02 -22.82
C ALA A 225 0.24 -10.07 -24.04
N PRO A 226 -0.57 -10.28 -25.09
CA PRO A 226 -0.63 -9.34 -26.21
C PRO A 226 -0.97 -7.91 -25.75
N GLY A 227 -0.03 -6.97 -25.90
CA GLY A 227 -0.20 -5.59 -25.43
C GLY A 227 0.18 -5.34 -23.97
N ASP A 228 0.80 -6.31 -23.29
CA ASP A 228 1.25 -6.22 -21.90
C ASP A 228 2.63 -6.83 -21.77
N VAL A 229 3.63 -5.97 -21.59
CA VAL A 229 5.05 -6.34 -21.64
C VAL A 229 5.83 -5.68 -20.50
N VAL A 230 7.03 -6.18 -20.22
CA VAL A 230 7.95 -5.62 -19.22
C VAL A 230 9.28 -5.32 -19.90
N ILE A 231 9.78 -4.11 -19.66
CA ILE A 231 11.16 -3.74 -19.97
C ILE A 231 11.98 -3.67 -18.68
N GLY A 232 13.27 -3.96 -18.79
CA GLY A 232 14.24 -3.82 -17.71
C GLY A 232 15.54 -3.22 -18.24
N GLY A 233 16.15 -2.31 -17.47
CA GLY A 233 17.35 -1.61 -17.92
C GLY A 233 17.75 -0.43 -17.05
N GLN A 234 18.71 0.36 -17.55
CA GLN A 234 19.17 1.58 -16.88
C GLN A 234 18.02 2.60 -16.76
N ALA A 235 17.80 3.15 -15.56
CA ALA A 235 16.67 4.01 -15.22
C ALA A 235 16.42 5.13 -16.25
N ALA A 236 17.46 5.87 -16.61
CA ALA A 236 17.36 6.96 -17.60
C ALA A 236 16.92 6.47 -18.99
N ALA A 237 17.43 5.33 -19.42
CA ALA A 237 17.06 4.75 -20.71
C ALA A 237 15.63 4.17 -20.68
N CYS A 238 15.24 3.54 -19.57
CA CYS A 238 13.84 3.12 -19.34
C CYS A 238 12.89 4.31 -19.41
N GLN A 239 13.25 5.46 -18.82
CA GLN A 239 12.46 6.69 -18.87
C GLN A 239 12.30 7.22 -20.30
N HIS A 240 13.34 7.14 -21.13
CA HIS A 240 13.21 7.50 -22.56
C HIS A 240 12.23 6.59 -23.30
N VAL A 241 12.28 5.27 -23.06
CA VAL A 241 11.32 4.33 -23.64
C VAL A 241 9.91 4.63 -23.16
N VAL A 242 9.73 4.88 -21.85
CA VAL A 242 8.44 5.27 -21.25
C VAL A 242 7.90 6.56 -21.84
N ALA A 243 8.75 7.56 -22.08
CA ALA A 243 8.36 8.80 -22.74
C ALA A 243 7.91 8.55 -24.19
N ALA A 244 8.67 7.74 -24.94
CA ALA A 244 8.35 7.40 -26.32
C ALA A 244 7.04 6.62 -26.46
N VAL A 245 6.76 5.69 -25.54
CA VAL A 245 5.49 4.95 -25.52
C VAL A 245 4.39 5.66 -24.73
N GLY A 246 4.62 6.83 -24.15
CA GLY A 246 3.65 7.55 -23.34
C GLY A 246 3.54 7.04 -21.90
N ARG A 247 3.80 7.95 -20.94
CA ARG A 247 3.89 7.69 -19.49
C ARG A 247 2.63 7.07 -18.89
N HIS A 248 1.44 7.39 -19.41
CA HIS A 248 0.15 6.86 -18.93
C HIS A 248 -0.04 5.36 -19.22
N ARG A 249 0.78 4.77 -20.12
CA ARG A 249 0.77 3.34 -20.44
C ARG A 249 1.84 2.55 -19.69
N ALA A 250 2.56 3.18 -18.76
CA ALA A 250 3.74 2.59 -18.12
C ALA A 250 3.62 2.60 -16.59
N TYR A 251 4.02 1.51 -15.95
CA TYR A 251 4.01 1.34 -14.49
C TYR A 251 5.34 0.76 -14.01
N ARG A 252 6.01 1.44 -13.08
CA ARG A 252 7.21 0.90 -12.44
C ARG A 252 6.82 -0.21 -11.48
N LEU A 253 7.51 -1.35 -11.54
CA LEU A 253 7.15 -2.55 -10.77
C LEU A 253 7.64 -2.55 -9.33
N GLY A 254 8.67 -1.76 -9.00
CA GLY A 254 9.28 -1.77 -7.66
C GLY A 254 9.82 -3.16 -7.27
N TYR A 255 10.22 -3.94 -8.27
CA TYR A 255 10.91 -5.23 -8.15
C TYR A 255 12.08 -5.18 -9.13
N ASP A 256 13.15 -4.49 -8.73
CA ASP A 256 14.27 -4.19 -9.60
C ASP A 256 15.31 -5.31 -9.48
N VAL A 257 15.12 -6.34 -10.32
CA VAL A 257 16.06 -7.45 -10.53
C VAL A 257 16.39 -7.51 -12.01
N ALA A 258 17.69 -7.58 -12.30
CA ALA A 258 18.22 -7.66 -13.65
C ALA A 258 18.36 -9.12 -14.08
N ILE A 259 17.32 -9.62 -14.76
CA ILE A 259 17.22 -10.97 -15.32
C ILE A 259 16.37 -10.90 -16.60
N HIS A 260 16.40 -11.97 -17.41
CA HIS A 260 15.77 -12.02 -18.74
C HIS A 260 16.41 -11.05 -19.71
N CYS A 261 17.75 -10.93 -19.63
CA CYS A 261 18.55 -10.02 -20.42
C CYS A 261 19.90 -10.65 -20.81
N PRO A 262 20.52 -10.22 -21.92
CA PRO A 262 21.79 -10.77 -22.40
C PRO A 262 22.98 -10.58 -21.44
N GLU A 263 22.92 -9.63 -20.52
CA GLU A 263 23.94 -9.37 -19.50
C GLU A 263 24.11 -10.52 -18.52
N MET A 264 23.10 -11.39 -18.40
CA MET A 264 23.18 -12.61 -17.59
C MET A 264 24.26 -13.58 -18.07
N GLU A 265 24.82 -13.42 -19.28
CA GLU A 265 25.93 -14.23 -19.79
C GLU A 265 27.14 -14.22 -18.84
N GLY A 266 27.46 -13.05 -18.26
CA GLY A 266 28.55 -12.91 -17.29
C GLY A 266 28.31 -13.66 -15.97
N TYR A 267 27.04 -13.94 -15.64
CA TYR A 267 26.64 -14.62 -14.42
C TYR A 267 26.14 -16.07 -14.67
N GLN A 268 26.12 -16.51 -15.93
CA GLN A 268 25.50 -17.77 -16.36
C GLN A 268 26.05 -19.00 -15.65
N GLN A 269 27.37 -19.09 -15.44
CA GLN A 269 27.99 -20.26 -14.80
C GLN A 269 27.55 -20.40 -13.33
N ILE A 270 27.45 -19.28 -12.62
CA ILE A 270 26.97 -19.25 -11.24
C ILE A 270 25.48 -19.59 -11.21
N TRP A 271 24.69 -18.97 -12.09
CA TRP A 271 23.26 -19.25 -12.22
C TRP A 271 22.99 -20.73 -12.50
N ARG A 272 23.72 -21.34 -13.45
CA ARG A 272 23.61 -22.76 -13.77
C ARG A 272 23.95 -23.63 -12.57
N ARG A 273 25.03 -23.31 -11.83
CA ARG A 273 25.42 -24.07 -10.64
C ARG A 273 24.32 -24.08 -9.57
N LEU A 274 23.70 -22.93 -9.31
CA LEU A 274 22.62 -22.78 -8.31
C LEU A 274 21.35 -23.57 -8.69
N HIS A 275 21.11 -23.72 -10.00
CA HIS A 275 19.93 -24.42 -10.54
C HIS A 275 20.21 -25.86 -11.03
N HIS A 276 21.47 -26.32 -11.01
CA HIS A 276 21.82 -27.71 -11.29
C HIS A 276 21.62 -28.55 -10.04
N ARG A 277 20.36 -28.87 -9.77
CA ARG A 277 19.95 -29.59 -8.55
C ARG A 277 19.64 -31.04 -8.85
N ARG A 278 19.83 -31.88 -7.83
CA ARG A 278 19.39 -33.27 -7.90
C ARG A 278 17.90 -33.31 -8.22
N THR A 279 17.56 -33.89 -9.37
CA THR A 279 16.20 -33.90 -9.89
C THR A 279 15.62 -35.29 -9.89
N TYR A 280 14.43 -35.43 -9.32
CA TYR A 280 13.69 -36.69 -9.20
C TYR A 280 12.60 -36.78 -10.26
N PRO A 281 12.33 -37.97 -10.81
CA PRO A 281 11.27 -38.15 -11.79
C PRO A 281 9.90 -37.90 -11.16
N VAL A 282 9.04 -37.16 -11.88
CA VAL A 282 7.64 -36.92 -11.54
C VAL A 282 6.79 -37.52 -12.66
N SER A 283 5.88 -38.43 -12.31
CA SER A 283 4.98 -39.08 -13.25
C SER A 283 3.69 -38.29 -13.43
N GLY A 284 3.17 -38.22 -14.65
CA GLY A 284 1.83 -37.67 -14.93
C GLY A 284 1.75 -36.15 -15.03
N VAL A 285 2.86 -35.43 -14.90
CA VAL A 285 2.91 -33.95 -14.97
C VAL A 285 3.85 -33.49 -16.08
N ARG A 286 3.35 -32.65 -16.98
CA ARG A 286 4.15 -31.95 -18.00
C ARG A 286 4.65 -30.62 -17.44
N PHE A 287 5.97 -30.42 -17.40
CA PHE A 287 6.58 -29.15 -16.98
C PHE A 287 6.88 -28.31 -18.20
N TYR A 288 6.31 -27.12 -18.30
CA TYR A 288 6.55 -26.21 -19.41
C TYR A 288 7.68 -25.24 -19.12
N SER A 289 8.49 -24.93 -20.12
CA SER A 289 9.53 -23.90 -20.02
C SER A 289 9.28 -22.76 -20.99
N SER A 290 9.43 -21.55 -20.49
CA SER A 290 9.42 -20.31 -21.25
C SER A 290 10.58 -20.22 -22.24
N PHE A 291 11.70 -20.88 -21.94
CA PHE A 291 12.86 -20.88 -22.83
C PHE A 291 12.65 -21.74 -24.08
N TRP A 292 12.12 -22.96 -23.91
CA TRP A 292 11.90 -23.86 -25.04
C TRP A 292 10.57 -23.60 -25.76
N GLY A 293 9.61 -22.94 -25.11
CA GLY A 293 8.25 -22.82 -25.61
C GLY A 293 7.53 -24.16 -25.70
N ASP A 294 7.98 -25.15 -24.92
CA ASP A 294 7.45 -26.51 -24.89
C ASP A 294 7.63 -27.12 -23.49
N HIS A 295 6.97 -28.25 -23.26
CA HIS A 295 7.18 -29.07 -22.08
C HIS A 295 8.42 -29.94 -22.21
N TYR A 296 8.96 -30.32 -21.05
CA TYR A 296 10.11 -31.18 -20.93
C TYR A 296 9.98 -32.13 -19.76
N GLN A 297 10.75 -33.21 -19.80
CA GLN A 297 10.97 -34.05 -18.64
C GLN A 297 12.12 -33.48 -17.79
N PRO A 298 11.89 -33.12 -16.53
CA PRO A 298 12.94 -32.58 -15.68
C PRO A 298 14.05 -33.60 -15.43
N THR A 299 15.27 -33.19 -15.74
CA THR A 299 16.52 -33.78 -15.25
C THR A 299 17.38 -32.65 -14.67
N ALA A 300 18.44 -32.97 -13.92
CA ALA A 300 19.31 -31.94 -13.35
C ALA A 300 19.84 -30.99 -14.43
N ASP A 301 20.28 -31.54 -15.57
CA ASP A 301 20.78 -30.74 -16.70
C ASP A 301 19.66 -29.98 -17.39
N ARG A 302 18.56 -30.64 -17.76
CA ARG A 302 17.48 -29.96 -18.47
C ARG A 302 16.87 -28.84 -17.63
N ALA A 303 16.57 -29.08 -16.35
CA ALA A 303 16.02 -28.04 -15.48
C ALA A 303 16.97 -26.84 -15.34
N ALA A 304 18.28 -27.08 -15.19
CA ALA A 304 19.26 -26.01 -15.13
C ALA A 304 19.35 -25.24 -16.47
N ASP A 305 19.37 -25.96 -17.60
CA ASP A 305 19.46 -25.36 -18.93
C ASP A 305 18.20 -24.55 -19.28
N ALA A 306 17.01 -24.98 -18.84
CA ALA A 306 15.75 -24.24 -18.95
C ALA A 306 15.84 -22.87 -18.26
N LEU A 307 16.27 -22.88 -16.99
CA LEU A 307 16.31 -21.70 -16.13
C LEU A 307 17.46 -20.75 -16.50
N VAL A 308 18.56 -21.29 -17.04
CA VAL A 308 19.63 -20.49 -17.66
C VAL A 308 19.13 -19.82 -18.94
N GLY A 309 18.48 -20.58 -19.82
CA GLY A 309 17.92 -20.05 -21.05
C GLY A 309 16.89 -18.96 -20.79
N MET A 310 15.99 -19.17 -19.82
CA MET A 310 15.02 -18.17 -19.39
C MET A 310 15.71 -16.93 -18.80
N ALA A 311 16.79 -17.08 -18.03
CA ALA A 311 17.50 -15.93 -17.45
C ALA A 311 18.19 -15.06 -18.51
N LEU A 312 18.62 -15.65 -19.63
CA LEU A 312 19.35 -14.96 -20.71
C LEU A 312 18.43 -14.32 -21.76
N ASN A 313 17.16 -14.74 -21.83
CA ASN A 313 16.25 -14.38 -22.91
C ASN A 313 14.95 -13.78 -22.38
N THR A 314 14.25 -13.05 -23.25
CA THR A 314 12.89 -12.57 -22.98
C THR A 314 11.97 -13.74 -22.63
N VAL A 315 11.19 -13.60 -21.56
CA VAL A 315 10.15 -14.58 -21.19
C VAL A 315 8.93 -14.36 -22.09
N ASP A 316 8.58 -15.35 -22.91
CA ASP A 316 7.37 -15.33 -23.75
C ASP A 316 6.27 -16.21 -23.14
N PHE A 317 5.52 -15.63 -22.19
CA PHE A 317 4.42 -16.33 -21.52
C PHE A 317 3.26 -16.71 -22.48
N PRO A 318 2.86 -15.86 -23.46
CA PRO A 318 1.90 -16.24 -24.49
C PRO A 318 2.23 -17.55 -25.20
N ASN A 319 3.48 -17.73 -25.63
CA ASN A 319 3.89 -18.95 -26.32
C ASN A 319 3.65 -20.20 -25.45
N VAL A 320 4.02 -20.15 -24.17
CA VAL A 320 3.85 -21.27 -23.23
C VAL A 320 2.37 -21.60 -22.99
N VAL A 321 1.53 -20.59 -22.77
CA VAL A 321 0.09 -20.78 -22.55
C VAL A 321 -0.59 -21.36 -23.78
N GLN A 322 -0.24 -20.85 -24.97
CA GLN A 322 -0.77 -21.35 -26.23
C GLN A 322 -0.36 -22.80 -26.47
N LYS A 323 0.89 -23.15 -26.16
CA LYS A 323 1.39 -24.51 -26.25
C LYS A 323 0.66 -25.45 -25.29
N ALA A 324 0.48 -25.07 -24.02
CA ALA A 324 -0.27 -25.87 -23.06
C ALA A 324 -1.73 -26.10 -23.50
N TRP A 325 -2.38 -25.07 -24.03
CA TRP A 325 -3.73 -25.19 -24.59
C TRP A 325 -3.77 -26.12 -25.80
N ALA A 326 -2.78 -26.04 -26.69
CA ALA A 326 -2.65 -26.95 -27.84
C ALA A 326 -2.46 -28.41 -27.41
N ASP A 327 -1.78 -28.64 -26.28
CA ASP A 327 -1.55 -29.95 -25.66
C ASP A 327 -2.77 -30.46 -24.84
N GLY A 328 -3.92 -29.79 -24.94
CA GLY A 328 -5.20 -30.24 -24.38
C GLY A 328 -5.56 -29.64 -23.02
N VAL A 329 -4.77 -28.72 -22.48
CA VAL A 329 -5.12 -28.01 -21.22
C VAL A 329 -6.30 -27.08 -21.46
N ARG A 330 -7.26 -27.10 -20.54
CA ARG A 330 -8.46 -26.23 -20.59
C ARG A 330 -8.72 -25.53 -19.26
N ALA A 331 -8.32 -26.09 -18.12
CA ALA A 331 -8.41 -25.43 -16.83
C ALA A 331 -7.02 -24.97 -16.37
N PHE A 332 -6.92 -23.73 -15.90
CA PHE A 332 -5.70 -23.12 -15.38
C PHE A 332 -5.97 -22.56 -13.98
N ILE A 333 -5.20 -23.02 -12.98
CA ILE A 333 -5.26 -22.51 -11.61
C ILE A 333 -3.96 -21.77 -11.29
N GLU A 334 -4.03 -20.47 -11.06
CA GLU A 334 -2.90 -19.65 -10.63
C GLU A 334 -2.58 -19.88 -9.14
N LEU A 335 -1.35 -20.33 -8.89
CA LEU A 335 -0.81 -20.62 -7.57
C LEU A 335 0.24 -19.58 -7.17
N GLY A 336 -0.14 -18.73 -6.23
CA GLY A 336 0.72 -17.80 -5.50
C GLY A 336 0.00 -16.46 -5.35
N PRO A 337 0.71 -15.33 -5.17
CA PRO A 337 0.08 -14.05 -4.87
C PRO A 337 -0.53 -13.37 -6.10
N ARG A 338 -1.67 -12.71 -5.88
CA ARG A 338 -2.43 -11.95 -6.90
C ARG A 338 -2.95 -12.83 -8.06
N ASP A 339 -3.56 -12.16 -9.04
CA ASP A 339 -4.28 -12.77 -10.17
C ASP A 339 -3.70 -12.35 -11.54
N GLY A 340 -2.39 -12.14 -11.62
CA GLY A 340 -1.74 -11.67 -12.85
C GLY A 340 -1.79 -12.72 -13.96
N CYS A 341 -1.32 -13.93 -13.67
CA CYS A 341 -1.21 -14.98 -14.67
C CYS A 341 -2.57 -15.45 -15.18
N SER A 342 -3.57 -15.53 -14.31
CA SER A 342 -4.92 -15.93 -14.67
C SER A 342 -5.59 -14.93 -15.61
N LYS A 343 -5.37 -13.62 -15.39
CA LYS A 343 -5.78 -12.55 -16.32
C LYS A 343 -5.06 -12.65 -17.65
N TRP A 344 -3.75 -12.86 -17.63
CA TRP A 344 -2.95 -13.01 -18.86
C TRP A 344 -3.35 -14.25 -19.65
N VAL A 345 -3.56 -15.40 -19.00
CA VAL A 345 -4.07 -16.62 -19.65
C VAL A 345 -5.40 -16.32 -20.36
N SER A 346 -6.31 -15.62 -19.69
CA SER A 346 -7.61 -15.25 -20.27
C SER A 346 -7.45 -14.35 -21.49
N GLN A 347 -6.57 -13.35 -21.41
CA GLN A 347 -6.26 -12.44 -22.51
C GLN A 347 -5.57 -13.15 -23.69
N ILE A 348 -4.64 -14.06 -23.40
CA ILE A 348 -3.92 -14.84 -24.41
C ILE A 348 -4.89 -15.76 -25.15
N LEU A 349 -5.76 -16.45 -24.43
CA LEU A 349 -6.66 -17.45 -25.02
C LEU A 349 -7.89 -16.83 -25.69
N GLY A 350 -8.37 -15.68 -25.23
CA GLY A 350 -9.53 -14.99 -25.80
C GLY A 350 -10.77 -15.88 -25.78
N ASP A 351 -11.47 -15.97 -26.91
CA ASP A 351 -12.69 -16.78 -27.03
C ASP A 351 -12.46 -18.30 -27.09
N ARG A 352 -11.20 -18.76 -27.09
CA ARG A 352 -10.90 -20.20 -27.06
C ARG A 352 -11.42 -20.78 -25.75
N GLU A 353 -12.02 -21.98 -25.81
CA GLU A 353 -12.53 -22.64 -24.61
C GLU A 353 -11.42 -22.82 -23.55
N HIS A 354 -11.63 -22.22 -22.37
CA HIS A 354 -10.80 -22.39 -21.19
C HIS A 354 -11.52 -21.92 -19.92
N LEU A 355 -10.97 -22.28 -18.76
CA LEU A 355 -11.25 -21.69 -17.45
C LEU A 355 -9.92 -21.24 -16.83
N SER A 356 -9.87 -20.03 -16.30
CA SER A 356 -8.70 -19.47 -15.63
C SER A 356 -9.09 -18.90 -14.27
N VAL A 357 -8.54 -19.43 -13.18
CA VAL A 357 -8.88 -19.05 -11.80
C VAL A 357 -7.62 -18.72 -11.01
N ALA A 358 -7.70 -17.75 -10.10
CA ALA A 358 -6.65 -17.44 -9.13
C ALA A 358 -7.10 -17.78 -7.72
N LEU A 359 -6.17 -18.20 -6.88
CA LEU A 359 -6.44 -18.49 -5.47
C LEU A 359 -6.20 -17.30 -4.55
N ASP A 360 -5.59 -16.22 -5.05
CA ASP A 360 -5.30 -15.03 -4.26
C ASP A 360 -5.44 -13.74 -5.09
N ARG A 361 -5.91 -12.67 -4.44
CA ARG A 361 -6.10 -11.31 -4.96
C ARG A 361 -5.94 -10.37 -3.79
N SER A 362 -5.10 -9.37 -3.97
CA SER A 362 -4.87 -8.32 -2.98
C SER A 362 -6.17 -7.55 -2.68
N GLY A 363 -6.36 -7.17 -1.42
CA GLY A 363 -7.52 -6.41 -0.95
C GLY A 363 -8.81 -7.22 -0.81
N ARG A 364 -8.75 -8.56 -0.83
CA ARG A 364 -9.90 -9.44 -0.63
C ARG A 364 -9.59 -10.55 0.36
N ASN A 365 -10.59 -10.99 1.11
CA ASN A 365 -10.46 -12.11 2.04
C ASN A 365 -10.03 -13.39 1.30
N SER A 366 -8.87 -13.95 1.63
CA SER A 366 -8.29 -15.05 0.86
C SER A 366 -9.09 -16.35 0.97
N LEU A 367 -9.79 -16.61 2.08
CA LEU A 367 -10.63 -17.80 2.24
C LEU A 367 -11.89 -17.73 1.36
N HIS A 368 -12.51 -16.55 1.26
CA HIS A 368 -13.64 -16.34 0.33
C HIS A 368 -13.19 -16.57 -1.12
N GLN A 369 -12.01 -16.12 -1.50
CA GLN A 369 -11.47 -16.34 -2.84
C GLN A 369 -11.26 -17.82 -3.16
N LEU A 370 -10.78 -18.61 -2.20
CA LEU A 370 -10.68 -20.06 -2.35
C LEU A 370 -12.05 -20.72 -2.58
N ILE A 371 -13.07 -20.30 -1.82
CA ILE A 371 -14.45 -20.79 -1.98
C ILE A 371 -15.00 -20.44 -3.36
N ASP A 372 -14.75 -19.21 -3.80
CA ASP A 372 -15.17 -18.71 -5.10
C ASP A 372 -14.51 -19.46 -6.26
N ALA A 373 -13.19 -19.65 -6.21
CA ALA A 373 -12.45 -20.48 -7.16
C ALA A 373 -12.96 -21.93 -7.15
N THR A 374 -13.22 -22.50 -5.98
CA THR A 374 -13.81 -23.85 -5.86
C THR A 374 -15.16 -23.94 -6.55
N ALA A 375 -16.02 -22.93 -6.38
CA ALA A 375 -17.32 -22.90 -7.04
C ALA A 375 -17.20 -22.83 -8.58
N GLN A 376 -16.23 -22.09 -9.11
CA GLN A 376 -15.94 -22.04 -10.54
C GLN A 376 -15.44 -23.40 -11.07
N LEU A 377 -14.54 -24.07 -10.35
CA LEU A 377 -14.02 -25.39 -10.70
C LEU A 377 -15.13 -26.46 -10.68
N VAL A 378 -16.00 -26.44 -9.67
CA VAL A 378 -17.17 -27.32 -9.57
C VAL A 378 -18.15 -27.04 -10.72
N ALA A 379 -18.40 -25.78 -11.05
CA ALA A 379 -19.26 -25.40 -12.17
C ALA A 379 -18.69 -25.88 -13.52
N ALA A 380 -17.37 -25.84 -13.69
CA ALA A 380 -16.69 -26.44 -14.85
C ALA A 380 -16.75 -27.98 -14.88
N GLY A 381 -17.28 -28.64 -13.85
CA GLY A 381 -17.35 -30.10 -13.79
C GLY A 381 -16.02 -30.78 -13.50
N LEU A 382 -15.03 -30.07 -12.93
CA LEU A 382 -13.81 -30.70 -12.44
C LEU A 382 -14.12 -31.54 -11.18
N PRO A 383 -13.39 -32.65 -10.95
CA PRO A 383 -13.61 -33.55 -9.83
C PRO A 383 -13.06 -32.96 -8.51
N VAL A 384 -13.63 -31.86 -8.05
CA VAL A 384 -13.23 -31.17 -6.81
C VAL A 384 -13.89 -31.83 -5.60
N ASP A 385 -13.11 -32.16 -4.57
CA ASP A 385 -13.65 -32.57 -3.27
C ASP A 385 -14.08 -31.36 -2.42
N GLN A 386 -15.22 -30.78 -2.81
CA GLN A 386 -15.82 -29.66 -2.07
C GLN A 386 -16.27 -30.05 -0.65
N HIS A 387 -16.53 -31.33 -0.38
CA HIS A 387 -16.97 -31.79 0.93
C HIS A 387 -15.83 -31.71 1.95
N ARG A 388 -14.62 -32.10 1.55
CA ARG A 388 -13.43 -31.97 2.40
C ARG A 388 -13.10 -30.51 2.73
N LEU A 389 -13.25 -29.61 1.76
CA LEU A 389 -13.13 -28.16 1.99
C LEU A 389 -14.12 -27.70 3.07
N TRP A 390 -15.41 -28.05 2.93
CA TRP A 390 -16.43 -27.63 3.89
C TRP A 390 -16.25 -28.22 5.28
N GLN A 391 -15.95 -29.51 5.38
CA GLN A 391 -15.65 -30.16 6.65
C GLN A 391 -14.52 -29.44 7.41
N ARG A 392 -13.49 -28.97 6.68
CA ARG A 392 -12.37 -28.27 7.29
C ARG A 392 -12.73 -26.86 7.77
N ILE A 393 -13.51 -26.13 6.98
CA ILE A 393 -14.02 -24.80 7.34
C ILE A 393 -14.98 -24.89 8.54
N GLU A 394 -15.87 -25.87 8.56
CA GLU A 394 -16.76 -26.14 9.70
C GLU A 394 -15.94 -26.47 10.96
N ALA A 395 -14.95 -27.37 10.85
CA ALA A 395 -14.07 -27.70 11.97
C ALA A 395 -13.31 -26.47 12.51
N ALA A 396 -12.82 -25.59 11.62
CA ALA A 396 -12.17 -24.34 12.03
C ALA A 396 -13.13 -23.41 12.80
N THR A 397 -14.41 -23.40 12.43
CA THR A 397 -15.45 -22.56 13.03
C THR A 397 -15.90 -23.09 14.40
N VAL A 398 -16.03 -24.42 14.55
CA VAL A 398 -16.43 -25.08 15.81
C VAL A 398 -15.39 -24.88 16.92
N HIS A 399 -14.10 -24.82 16.58
CA HIS A 399 -13.04 -24.49 17.54
C HIS A 399 -13.01 -23.02 17.96
N GLY A 400 -13.69 -22.12 17.24
CA GLY A 400 -13.90 -20.72 17.63
C GLY A 400 -15.11 -20.48 18.56
N GLY A 401 -16.04 -21.45 18.64
CA GLY A 401 -17.30 -21.32 19.40
C GLY A 401 -17.31 -21.98 20.80
N SER A 402 -16.37 -22.90 21.09
CA SER A 402 -16.18 -23.39 22.46
C SER A 402 -15.31 -22.41 23.23
N PRO A 403 -15.69 -21.94 24.44
CA PRO A 403 -14.83 -21.10 25.26
C PRO A 403 -13.59 -21.89 25.66
N ILE A 404 -12.51 -21.69 24.90
CA ILE A 404 -11.16 -22.16 25.22
C ILE A 404 -10.81 -21.55 26.59
N SER A 405 -10.41 -22.40 27.55
CA SER A 405 -10.07 -21.95 28.90
C SER A 405 -8.94 -20.90 28.85
N PRO A 406 -8.94 -19.86 29.71
CA PRO A 406 -7.82 -18.90 29.79
C PRO A 406 -6.44 -19.55 29.94
N SER A 407 -6.37 -20.76 30.51
CA SER A 407 -5.14 -21.54 30.64
C SER A 407 -4.55 -22.02 29.30
N GLU A 408 -5.37 -22.19 28.28
CA GLU A 408 -4.97 -22.65 26.93
C GLU A 408 -4.55 -21.48 26.02
N ARG A 409 -4.87 -20.22 26.39
CA ARG A 409 -4.39 -19.00 25.72
C ARG A 409 -2.93 -18.68 26.03
N THR A 410 -2.34 -19.30 27.05
CA THR A 410 -1.00 -18.95 27.51
C THR A 410 0.05 -19.75 26.75
N ARG A 411 0.50 -19.23 25.60
CA ARG A 411 1.77 -19.67 25.03
C ARG A 411 2.90 -19.10 25.90
N ARG A 412 3.61 -19.97 26.61
CA ARG A 412 4.80 -19.58 27.37
C ARG A 412 5.99 -19.53 26.42
N TYR A 413 6.45 -18.32 26.13
CA TYR A 413 7.73 -18.11 25.46
C TYR A 413 8.81 -17.91 26.53
N PRO A 414 10.05 -18.38 26.29
CA PRO A 414 11.18 -17.98 27.11
C PRO A 414 11.28 -16.45 27.11
N ALA A 415 11.37 -15.83 28.30
CA ALA A 415 11.49 -14.38 28.43
C ALA A 415 12.78 -13.81 27.82
N HIS A 416 13.71 -14.69 27.45
CA HIS A 416 15.00 -14.38 26.84
C HIS A 416 15.36 -15.47 25.83
N PRO A 417 16.13 -15.15 24.77
CA PRO A 417 16.72 -16.16 23.89
C PRO A 417 17.42 -17.26 24.70
N LYS A 418 17.56 -18.47 24.15
CA LYS A 418 18.43 -19.47 24.78
C LYS A 418 19.79 -18.81 25.00
N VAL A 419 20.29 -18.85 26.23
CA VAL A 419 21.63 -18.38 26.56
C VAL A 419 22.58 -18.97 25.53
N VAL A 420 23.29 -18.11 24.79
CA VAL A 420 24.33 -18.55 23.87
C VAL A 420 25.38 -19.24 24.73
N GLN A 421 25.31 -20.57 24.79
CA GLN A 421 26.38 -21.38 25.33
C GLN A 421 27.44 -21.42 24.25
N LEU A 422 28.41 -20.51 24.37
CA LEU A 422 29.67 -20.67 23.66
C LEU A 422 30.19 -22.07 23.99
N PRO A 423 30.67 -22.85 22.99
CA PRO A 423 31.38 -24.08 23.28
C PRO A 423 32.41 -23.78 24.36
N PRO A 424 32.60 -24.65 25.37
CA PRO A 424 33.67 -24.45 26.32
C PRO A 424 34.92 -24.21 25.49
N LEU A 425 35.53 -23.02 25.65
CA LEU A 425 36.83 -22.74 25.08
C LEU A 425 37.68 -23.94 25.48
N HIS A 426 38.06 -24.76 24.50
CA HIS A 426 39.09 -25.74 24.71
C HIS A 426 40.25 -24.91 25.25
N ARG A 427 40.49 -25.01 26.56
CA ARG A 427 41.73 -24.54 27.14
C ARG A 427 42.77 -25.38 26.44
N ASP A 428 43.37 -24.82 25.40
CA ASP A 428 44.60 -25.35 24.86
C ASP A 428 45.49 -25.64 26.06
N ALA A 429 46.05 -26.85 26.09
CA ALA A 429 46.89 -27.40 27.13
C ALA A 429 48.27 -26.70 27.20
N ALA A 430 48.25 -25.36 27.17
CA ALA A 430 49.39 -24.46 27.28
C ALA A 430 49.25 -23.48 28.45
N ALA A 431 48.36 -23.77 29.42
CA ALA A 431 48.18 -22.98 30.65
C ALA A 431 48.42 -23.80 31.93
N GLU A 432 49.28 -24.82 31.89
CA GLU A 432 49.76 -25.57 33.07
C GLU A 432 50.82 -24.79 33.91
N GLN A 433 50.79 -23.46 33.91
CA GLN A 433 51.74 -22.64 34.69
C GLN A 433 51.10 -21.54 35.54
N TRP A 434 49.89 -21.78 36.06
CA TRP A 434 49.36 -20.91 37.12
C TRP A 434 49.29 -21.68 38.44
N GLN A 435 50.22 -21.36 39.34
CA GLN A 435 50.21 -21.83 40.73
C GLN A 435 49.26 -20.97 41.57
N PRO A 436 48.48 -21.59 42.48
CA PRO A 436 47.46 -20.90 43.26
C PRO A 436 48.09 -20.30 44.52
N ASP A 437 48.18 -18.98 44.60
CA ASP A 437 48.56 -18.32 45.87
C ASP A 437 47.71 -17.09 46.24
N ASP A 438 46.67 -16.75 45.49
CA ASP A 438 45.78 -15.65 45.88
C ASP A 438 44.39 -16.17 46.25
N ALA A 439 44.04 -15.97 47.52
CA ALA A 439 42.78 -16.31 48.13
C ALA A 439 41.60 -15.78 47.30
N ILE A 440 40.69 -16.66 46.90
CA ILE A 440 39.41 -16.25 46.32
C ILE A 440 38.57 -15.65 47.44
N GLU A 441 38.51 -14.33 47.49
CA GLU A 441 37.62 -13.60 48.39
C GLU A 441 36.20 -13.67 47.84
N VAL A 442 35.31 -14.38 48.55
CA VAL A 442 33.89 -14.47 48.21
C VAL A 442 33.18 -13.25 48.78
N MET A 443 32.68 -12.37 47.90
CA MET A 443 31.89 -11.21 48.29
C MET A 443 30.47 -11.59 48.72
N GLU A 444 29.98 -10.94 49.77
CA GLU A 444 28.57 -10.98 50.17
C GLU A 444 27.66 -10.40 49.06
N PRO A 445 26.40 -10.90 48.92
CA PRO A 445 25.48 -10.44 47.90
C PRO A 445 25.19 -8.94 48.04
N ALA A 446 25.17 -8.23 46.91
CA ALA A 446 24.91 -6.81 46.89
C ALA A 446 23.52 -6.47 47.49
N PRO A 447 23.40 -5.41 48.31
CA PRO A 447 22.13 -5.02 48.91
C PRO A 447 21.12 -4.57 47.85
N TRP A 448 19.84 -4.89 48.09
CA TRP A 448 18.76 -4.59 47.16
C TRP A 448 18.42 -3.10 47.14
N LEU A 449 18.40 -2.51 45.94
CA LEU A 449 18.01 -1.12 45.71
C LEU A 449 16.54 -1.07 45.22
N PRO A 450 15.68 -0.24 45.83
CA PRO A 450 14.28 -0.15 45.41
C PRO A 450 14.11 0.48 44.02
N PRO A 451 13.03 0.13 43.28
CA PRO A 451 12.78 0.64 41.93
C PRO A 451 12.53 2.15 41.92
N VAL A 452 13.17 2.85 40.99
CA VAL A 452 13.06 4.32 40.80
C VAL A 452 11.66 4.77 40.36
N LEU A 453 10.79 3.83 39.98
CA LEU A 453 9.41 4.11 39.52
C LEU A 453 8.45 4.56 40.63
N ASP A 454 8.73 4.26 41.90
CA ASP A 454 7.87 4.70 43.02
C ASP A 454 8.09 6.16 43.43
N ALA A 455 9.16 6.81 42.93
CA ALA A 455 9.51 8.20 43.25
C ALA A 455 8.92 9.25 42.30
N LEU A 456 8.20 8.84 41.24
CA LEU A 456 7.73 9.73 40.17
C LEU A 456 6.22 10.02 40.17
N VAL A 457 5.47 9.64 41.22
CA VAL A 457 4.05 9.99 41.38
C VAL A 457 3.86 11.05 42.47
N PRO A 458 3.55 12.31 42.12
CA PRO A 458 3.19 13.31 43.12
C PRO A 458 1.81 12.98 43.72
N GLY A 459 1.72 12.84 45.04
CA GLY A 459 0.44 12.87 45.77
C GLY A 459 -0.06 11.56 46.38
N ARG A 460 0.75 10.50 46.44
CA ARG A 460 0.41 9.29 47.21
C ARG A 460 1.28 9.21 48.47
N THR A 461 0.81 9.83 49.55
CA THR A 461 1.32 9.56 50.90
C THR A 461 1.01 8.10 51.23
N VAL A 462 2.04 7.27 51.30
CA VAL A 462 1.94 5.96 51.94
C VAL A 462 1.93 6.23 53.44
N ASP A 463 0.73 6.30 54.01
CA ASP A 463 0.55 6.25 55.46
C ASP A 463 1.00 4.87 55.95
N SER A 464 2.18 4.83 56.57
CA SER A 464 2.61 3.70 57.38
C SER A 464 1.85 3.72 58.71
N THR A 465 0.57 3.34 58.71
CA THR A 465 -0.13 3.03 59.95
C THR A 465 0.13 1.58 60.33
N SER A 466 1.13 1.39 61.18
CA SER A 466 1.29 0.21 62.03
C SER A 466 0.15 0.13 63.05
N VAL A 467 -0.53 -1.02 63.12
CA VAL A 467 -1.40 -1.40 64.25
C VAL A 467 -0.55 -2.18 65.28
N PRO A 468 -0.79 -2.03 66.60
CA PRO A 468 0.24 -2.13 67.63
C PRO A 468 0.28 -3.48 68.36
N GLY A 469 1.40 -3.77 69.04
CA GLY A 469 1.44 -4.76 70.12
C GLY A 469 2.84 -5.22 70.54
N ALA A 470 3.47 -4.50 71.47
CA ALA A 470 4.12 -5.04 72.68
C ALA A 470 5.08 -3.99 73.31
N GLU A 471 4.57 -3.36 74.36
CA GLU A 471 5.21 -2.88 75.61
C GLU A 471 6.56 -3.55 75.95
N ALA A 472 7.53 -2.97 76.68
CA ALA A 472 7.65 -1.74 77.47
C ALA A 472 9.11 -1.59 77.95
N GLY A 473 9.44 -0.40 78.48
CA GLY A 473 10.57 -0.17 79.40
C GLY A 473 11.52 0.93 78.95
N THR A 474 11.12 2.21 78.98
CA THR A 474 11.42 3.20 80.05
C THR A 474 12.91 3.37 80.37
N ASP A 475 13.51 4.51 79.97
CA ASP A 475 13.80 5.58 80.93
C ASP A 475 14.15 6.92 80.26
N GLN A 476 13.63 7.99 80.88
CA GLN A 476 13.77 9.43 80.60
C GLN A 476 15.17 9.98 81.05
N PRO A 477 15.43 11.32 81.06
CA PRO A 477 15.52 12.37 80.03
C PRO A 477 16.88 13.14 80.25
N PRO A 478 17.10 14.47 80.05
CA PRO A 478 16.56 15.54 79.19
C PRO A 478 17.73 16.22 78.36
N PRO A 479 17.83 17.56 78.13
CA PRO A 479 17.57 18.20 76.84
C PRO A 479 18.75 18.96 76.18
N THR A 480 18.58 19.28 74.89
CA THR A 480 19.20 20.33 74.04
C THR A 480 20.49 21.04 74.47
N ALA A 481 21.53 20.97 73.63
CA ALA A 481 22.32 22.14 73.15
C ALA A 481 23.28 21.71 72.03
N GLY A 482 23.48 22.56 71.03
CA GLY A 482 24.21 22.26 69.81
C GLY A 482 25.73 22.24 69.93
N ALA A 483 26.38 21.62 68.93
CA ALA A 483 27.75 21.88 68.55
C ALA A 483 27.97 21.41 67.10
N THR A 484 28.52 22.32 66.29
CA THR A 484 29.15 22.07 65.00
C THR A 484 30.24 21.00 65.09
N THR A 485 30.25 20.03 64.16
CA THR A 485 31.41 19.18 63.89
C THR A 485 31.65 19.06 62.39
N GLN A 486 32.88 19.39 61.99
CA GLN A 486 33.43 19.15 60.66
C GLN A 486 33.58 17.64 60.39
N PRO A 487 33.50 17.17 59.14
CA PRO A 487 33.82 15.79 58.79
C PRO A 487 35.35 15.58 58.80
N LEU A 488 35.80 14.59 59.58
CA LEU A 488 37.14 14.01 59.48
C LEU A 488 37.31 13.27 58.15
N GLY A 489 38.44 13.52 57.48
CA GLY A 489 38.78 12.92 56.19
C GLY A 489 39.26 11.47 56.28
N ASN A 490 38.97 10.71 55.22
CA ASN A 490 39.59 9.42 54.91
C ASN A 490 40.80 9.61 53.97
N PRO A 491 41.85 8.78 54.07
CA PRO A 491 43.05 8.86 53.23
C PRO A 491 42.81 8.32 51.80
N PRO A 492 43.68 8.65 50.82
CA PRO A 492 43.45 8.36 49.41
C PRO A 492 43.74 6.88 49.09
N ALA A 493 42.78 6.19 48.48
CA ALA A 493 42.99 4.91 47.83
C ALA A 493 43.60 5.15 46.44
N THR A 494 44.82 4.65 46.22
CA THR A 494 45.44 4.56 44.89
C THR A 494 44.76 3.48 44.07
N GLU A 495 43.89 3.88 43.14
CA GLU A 495 43.34 3.00 42.11
C GLU A 495 44.40 2.64 41.07
N ALA A 496 44.51 1.35 40.72
CA ALA A 496 45.34 0.91 39.61
C ALA A 496 44.74 1.39 38.26
N PRO A 497 45.54 1.79 37.26
CA PRO A 497 45.00 2.35 36.03
C PRO A 497 44.37 1.29 35.13
N TRP A 498 43.18 1.57 34.60
CA TRP A 498 42.43 0.69 33.71
C TRP A 498 43.22 0.36 32.41
N PRO A 499 42.95 -0.73 31.69
CA PRO A 499 43.63 -1.01 30.40
C PRO A 499 43.46 0.14 29.40
N ALA A 500 44.50 0.45 28.60
CA ALA A 500 44.53 1.60 27.69
C ALA A 500 43.31 1.70 26.72
N PRO A 501 42.79 0.60 26.14
CA PRO A 501 41.61 0.66 25.27
C PRO A 501 40.33 1.11 26.01
N LEU A 502 40.18 0.70 27.27
CA LEU A 502 39.01 1.04 28.08
C LEU A 502 39.08 2.50 28.57
N ARG A 503 40.30 3.01 28.87
CA ARG A 503 40.52 4.44 29.12
C ARG A 503 40.22 5.30 27.90
N GLN A 504 40.57 4.84 26.69
CA GLN A 504 40.20 5.54 25.45
C GLN A 504 38.69 5.54 25.22
N ALA A 505 38.00 4.42 25.50
CA ALA A 505 36.55 4.33 25.38
C ALA A 505 35.82 5.26 26.36
N ILE A 506 36.25 5.31 27.63
CA ILE A 506 35.69 6.22 28.65
C ILE A 506 35.95 7.68 28.28
N ALA A 507 37.18 8.03 27.92
CA ALA A 507 37.51 9.40 27.49
C ALA A 507 36.77 9.79 26.20
N HIS A 508 36.49 8.85 25.30
CA HIS A 508 35.66 9.09 24.12
C HIS A 508 34.20 9.31 24.51
N HIS A 509 33.64 8.48 25.39
CA HIS A 509 32.26 8.62 25.86
C HIS A 509 32.04 9.93 26.64
N GLU A 510 32.99 10.33 27.47
CA GLU A 510 32.95 11.61 28.19
C GLU A 510 33.02 12.82 27.24
N ARG A 511 33.84 12.74 26.17
CA ARG A 511 33.88 13.78 25.12
C ARG A 511 32.57 13.87 24.34
N VAL A 512 31.97 12.73 23.99
CA VAL A 512 30.67 12.69 23.31
C VAL A 512 29.57 13.25 24.21
N ALA A 513 29.55 12.88 25.49
CA ALA A 513 28.59 13.40 26.46
C ALA A 513 28.77 14.91 26.72
N ALA A 514 30.00 15.41 26.75
CA ALA A 514 30.29 16.84 26.86
C ALA A 514 29.81 17.61 25.63
N MET A 515 30.08 17.10 24.42
CA MET A 515 29.64 17.70 23.17
C MET A 515 28.12 17.70 23.03
N HIS A 516 27.44 16.63 23.46
CA HIS A 516 25.98 16.56 23.48
C HIS A 516 25.37 17.60 24.44
N ARG A 517 25.95 17.78 25.63
CA ARG A 517 25.50 18.82 26.58
C ARG A 517 25.70 20.23 26.02
N GLU A 518 26.77 20.48 25.29
CA GLU A 518 27.02 21.77 24.65
C GLU A 518 26.02 22.07 23.52
N VAL A 519 25.67 21.06 22.71
CA VAL A 519 24.62 21.17 21.68
C VAL A 519 23.26 21.49 22.31
N LEU A 520 22.88 20.80 23.39
CA LEU A 520 21.62 21.05 24.09
C LEU A 520 21.60 22.46 24.71
N ALA A 521 22.71 22.91 25.30
CA ALA A 521 22.82 24.26 25.83
C ALA A 521 22.68 25.33 24.72
N ARG A 522 23.30 25.09 23.55
CA ARG A 522 23.21 26.01 22.41
C ARG A 522 21.80 26.06 21.81
N GLN A 523 21.12 24.92 21.72
CA GLN A 523 19.71 24.87 21.29
C GLN A 523 18.79 25.63 22.24
N ALA A 524 18.98 25.47 23.56
CA ALA A 524 18.20 26.21 24.55
C ALA A 524 18.43 27.73 24.44
N GLU A 525 19.68 28.15 24.22
CA GLU A 525 20.05 29.56 24.08
C GLU A 525 19.43 30.20 22.82
N VAL A 526 19.43 29.49 21.68
CA VAL A 526 18.79 29.94 20.43
C VAL A 526 17.28 30.04 20.61
N HIS A 527 16.66 29.06 21.27
CA HIS A 527 15.22 29.06 21.53
C HIS A 527 14.80 30.23 22.43
N GLN A 528 15.57 30.53 23.48
CA GLN A 528 15.33 31.71 24.32
C GLN A 528 15.46 33.03 23.55
N HIS A 529 16.43 33.14 22.64
CA HIS A 529 16.57 34.32 21.77
C HIS A 529 15.37 34.49 20.83
N PHE A 530 14.90 33.39 20.24
CA PHE A 530 13.70 33.39 19.39
C PHE A 530 12.48 33.88 20.18
N LEU A 531 12.21 33.30 21.36
CA LEU A 531 11.08 33.73 22.21
C LEU A 531 11.17 35.22 22.60
N ALA A 532 12.37 35.72 22.91
CA ALA A 532 12.58 37.13 23.25
C ALA A 532 12.43 38.08 22.05
N GLN A 533 12.67 37.63 20.81
CA GLN A 533 12.41 38.41 19.60
C GLN A 533 10.93 38.42 19.23
N THR A 534 10.25 37.29 19.40
CA THR A 534 8.81 37.16 19.14
C THR A 534 8.00 37.99 20.12
N ALA A 535 8.36 37.98 21.42
CA ALA A 535 7.72 38.82 22.43
C ALA A 535 7.88 40.33 22.12
N ARG A 536 9.09 40.77 21.74
CA ARG A 536 9.36 42.17 21.36
C ARG A 536 8.65 42.60 20.07
N SER A 537 8.40 41.66 19.15
CA SER A 537 7.66 41.93 17.91
C SER A 537 6.15 42.06 18.18
N LEU A 538 5.61 41.22 19.07
CA LEU A 538 4.22 41.28 19.51
C LEU A 538 3.92 42.55 20.32
N GLU A 539 4.84 43.01 21.16
CA GLU A 539 4.70 44.28 21.88
C GLU A 539 4.67 45.50 20.93
N ARG A 540 5.48 45.50 19.87
CA ARG A 540 5.47 46.57 18.85
C ARG A 540 4.19 46.58 18.01
N LEU A 541 3.67 45.40 17.66
CA LEU A 541 2.38 45.26 16.97
C LEU A 541 1.20 45.70 17.86
N GLY A 542 1.27 45.40 19.15
CA GLY A 542 0.26 45.82 20.14
C GLY A 542 0.27 47.33 20.44
N ALA A 543 1.44 47.98 20.37
CA ALA A 543 1.56 49.43 20.52
C ALA A 543 1.03 50.18 19.29
N ALA A 544 1.29 49.69 18.07
CA ALA A 544 0.78 50.27 16.82
C ALA A 544 -0.76 50.16 16.70
N ALA A 545 -1.36 49.11 17.27
CA ALA A 545 -2.81 48.90 17.23
C ALA A 545 -3.63 49.82 18.18
N ARG A 546 -3.00 50.48 19.15
CA ARG A 546 -3.69 51.34 20.14
C ARG A 546 -3.88 52.80 19.71
N ASP A 547 -3.16 53.26 18.68
CA ASP A 547 -3.16 54.66 18.24
C ASP A 547 -3.94 54.94 16.95
N THR A 548 -4.78 54.00 16.47
CA THR A 548 -5.54 54.21 15.22
C THR A 548 -7.02 54.51 15.52
N PRO A 549 -7.56 55.69 15.15
CA PRO A 549 -8.98 55.99 15.33
C PRO A 549 -9.84 55.27 14.28
N PRO A 550 -11.11 54.92 14.59
CA PRO A 550 -11.95 54.18 13.66
C PRO A 550 -12.40 55.10 12.51
N SER A 551 -12.15 54.67 11.27
CA SER A 551 -12.64 55.31 10.04
C SER A 551 -13.78 54.50 9.40
N PRO A 552 -14.66 55.17 8.63
CA PRO A 552 -16.04 54.76 8.43
C PRO A 552 -16.21 53.65 7.40
N THR A 553 -17.35 52.97 7.49
CA THR A 553 -17.82 51.90 6.62
C THR A 553 -17.77 52.32 5.13
N VAL A 554 -16.85 51.73 4.37
CA VAL A 554 -16.79 51.90 2.91
C VAL A 554 -17.55 50.75 2.27
N ALA A 555 -18.57 51.09 1.47
CA ALA A 555 -19.27 50.16 0.61
C ALA A 555 -18.27 49.49 -0.35
N CYS A 556 -18.22 48.15 -0.32
CA CYS A 556 -17.28 47.36 -1.10
C CYS A 556 -17.59 47.48 -2.60
N ALA A 557 -16.66 48.03 -3.36
CA ALA A 557 -16.67 47.96 -4.83
C ALA A 557 -16.07 46.61 -5.28
N LYS A 558 -16.59 46.06 -6.39
CA LYS A 558 -16.07 44.84 -7.03
C LYS A 558 -14.54 44.92 -7.21
N PRO A 559 -13.77 43.84 -6.97
CA PRO A 559 -12.33 43.85 -7.17
C PRO A 559 -11.98 44.19 -8.63
N ALA A 560 -10.94 45.01 -8.81
CA ALA A 560 -10.40 45.32 -10.13
C ALA A 560 -9.69 44.08 -10.69
N HIS A 561 -10.08 43.66 -11.89
CA HIS A 561 -9.44 42.60 -12.65
C HIS A 561 -7.94 42.87 -12.81
N ALA A 562 -7.08 41.97 -12.33
CA ALA A 562 -5.72 41.87 -12.85
C ALA A 562 -5.79 41.50 -14.35
N GLU A 563 -4.86 42.02 -15.17
CA GLU A 563 -4.89 41.82 -16.63
C GLU A 563 -5.04 40.33 -17.00
N PRO A 564 -5.95 39.96 -17.93
CA PRO A 564 -6.14 38.58 -18.32
C PRO A 564 -4.88 38.04 -19.01
N ALA A 565 -4.42 36.87 -18.60
CA ALA A 565 -3.54 36.08 -19.46
C ALA A 565 -4.33 35.74 -20.75
N GLU A 566 -3.76 36.03 -21.92
CA GLU A 566 -4.36 35.65 -23.21
C GLU A 566 -4.25 34.13 -23.41
N HIS A 567 -5.23 33.38 -22.88
CA HIS A 567 -5.35 31.96 -23.15
C HIS A 567 -6.02 31.72 -24.51
N SER A 568 -5.58 30.68 -25.23
CA SER A 568 -6.14 30.34 -26.54
C SER A 568 -7.48 29.60 -26.42
N GLY A 569 -8.33 29.75 -27.44
CA GLY A 569 -9.58 29.00 -27.56
C GLY A 569 -10.79 29.70 -26.95
N PRO A 570 -11.93 29.00 -26.80
CA PRO A 570 -13.16 29.60 -26.30
C PRO A 570 -13.05 29.92 -24.80
N ALA A 571 -13.64 31.06 -24.42
CA ALA A 571 -13.84 31.49 -23.04
C ALA A 571 -15.35 31.49 -22.73
N PHE A 572 -15.69 31.19 -21.48
CA PHE A 572 -17.08 31.13 -21.03
C PHE A 572 -17.29 31.94 -19.76
N ASP A 573 -18.31 32.79 -19.77
CA ASP A 573 -18.75 33.54 -18.59
C ASP A 573 -19.62 32.68 -17.66
N ARG A 574 -19.92 33.22 -16.47
CA ARG A 574 -20.75 32.54 -15.47
C ARG A 574 -22.10 32.05 -16.01
N ARG A 575 -22.77 32.84 -16.84
CA ARG A 575 -24.10 32.52 -17.37
C ARG A 575 -24.01 31.36 -18.36
N GLN A 576 -22.96 31.32 -19.17
CA GLN A 576 -22.69 30.19 -20.05
C GLN A 576 -22.38 28.93 -19.25
N LEU A 577 -21.61 29.04 -18.16
CA LEU A 577 -21.34 27.90 -17.28
C LEU A 577 -22.60 27.35 -16.60
N GLU A 578 -23.52 28.21 -16.16
CA GLU A 578 -24.83 27.80 -15.64
C GLU A 578 -25.68 27.08 -16.70
N THR A 579 -25.57 27.52 -17.96
CA THR A 579 -26.20 26.84 -19.09
C THR A 579 -25.56 25.48 -19.37
N LEU A 580 -24.24 25.35 -19.22
CA LEU A 580 -23.52 24.08 -19.36
C LEU A 580 -23.83 23.11 -18.21
N ALA A 581 -24.11 23.62 -17.01
CA ALA A 581 -24.46 22.81 -15.84
C ALA A 581 -25.87 22.19 -15.91
N SER A 582 -26.83 22.84 -16.57
CA SER A 582 -28.27 22.44 -16.49
C SER A 582 -29.04 22.50 -17.82
N GLY A 583 -28.57 23.31 -18.77
CA GLY A 583 -29.24 23.62 -20.03
C GLY A 583 -28.74 22.79 -21.21
N LYS A 584 -29.06 23.25 -22.42
CA LYS A 584 -28.59 22.64 -23.67
C LYS A 584 -27.12 22.97 -23.89
N ILE A 585 -26.25 21.97 -23.85
CA ILE A 585 -24.80 22.16 -24.04
C ILE A 585 -24.51 22.73 -25.42
N SER A 586 -25.25 22.31 -26.45
CA SER A 586 -25.06 22.80 -27.82
C SER A 586 -25.31 24.31 -27.99
N SER A 587 -26.07 24.93 -27.07
CA SER A 587 -26.30 26.38 -27.10
C SER A 587 -25.05 27.20 -26.75
N VAL A 588 -24.07 26.57 -26.09
CA VAL A 588 -22.79 27.17 -25.73
C VAL A 588 -21.65 26.55 -26.54
N PHE A 589 -21.59 25.21 -26.64
CA PHE A 589 -20.52 24.51 -27.36
C PHE A 589 -20.72 24.47 -28.88
N GLY A 590 -21.93 24.75 -29.37
CA GLY A 590 -22.24 24.81 -30.79
C GLY A 590 -22.82 23.51 -31.37
N PRO A 591 -23.11 23.50 -32.69
CA PRO A 591 -23.94 22.48 -33.34
C PRO A 591 -23.38 21.05 -33.31
N LEU A 592 -22.06 20.88 -33.17
CA LEU A 592 -21.42 19.56 -33.07
C LEU A 592 -22.00 18.75 -31.90
N PHE A 593 -22.37 19.42 -30.82
CA PHE A 593 -22.85 18.80 -29.58
C PHE A 593 -24.39 18.70 -29.53
N ALA A 594 -25.11 19.01 -30.62
CA ALA A 594 -26.57 19.04 -30.62
C ALA A 594 -27.22 17.68 -30.30
N SER A 595 -26.58 16.56 -30.64
CA SER A 595 -27.12 15.22 -30.34
C SER A 595 -27.22 14.95 -28.83
N GLN A 596 -26.27 15.47 -28.04
CA GLN A 596 -26.18 15.16 -26.61
C GLN A 596 -27.16 15.93 -25.72
N ASP A 597 -27.77 16.99 -26.25
CA ASP A 597 -28.84 17.72 -25.55
C ASP A 597 -30.05 16.83 -25.22
N SER A 598 -30.21 15.70 -25.92
CA SER A 598 -31.30 14.75 -25.72
C SER A 598 -30.96 13.60 -24.77
N TYR A 599 -29.69 13.45 -24.38
CA TYR A 599 -29.26 12.30 -23.58
C TYR A 599 -29.77 12.40 -22.14
N LYS A 600 -30.21 11.25 -21.62
CA LYS A 600 -30.68 11.11 -20.24
C LYS A 600 -29.60 11.48 -19.22
N ARG A 601 -28.34 11.17 -19.52
CA ARG A 601 -27.15 11.53 -18.74
C ARG A 601 -26.12 12.17 -19.66
N GLN A 602 -25.37 13.12 -19.15
CA GLN A 602 -24.21 13.68 -19.83
C GLN A 602 -23.27 14.29 -18.78
N VAL A 603 -22.01 14.46 -19.14
CA VAL A 603 -21.00 15.08 -18.29
C VAL A 603 -21.23 16.58 -18.25
N ARG A 604 -21.35 17.10 -17.03
CA ARG A 604 -21.66 18.51 -16.76
C ARG A 604 -20.87 19.00 -15.56
N LEU A 605 -20.68 20.31 -15.50
CA LEU A 605 -20.37 20.98 -14.25
C LEU A 605 -21.57 20.84 -13.29
N PRO A 606 -21.35 20.77 -11.97
CA PRO A 606 -22.40 20.89 -10.96
C PRO A 606 -23.21 22.18 -11.11
N GLU A 607 -24.47 22.13 -10.70
CA GLU A 607 -25.33 23.32 -10.62
C GLU A 607 -24.99 24.17 -9.38
N PRO A 608 -25.34 25.48 -9.36
CA PRO A 608 -25.31 26.27 -8.14
C PRO A 608 -26.08 25.57 -7.00
N PRO A 609 -25.54 25.52 -5.77
CA PRO A 609 -24.42 26.31 -5.27
C PRO A 609 -23.03 25.71 -5.46
N LEU A 610 -22.91 24.50 -6.04
CA LEU A 610 -21.63 23.80 -6.26
C LEU A 610 -20.97 24.13 -7.60
N LEU A 611 -21.62 24.92 -8.45
CA LEU A 611 -20.93 25.61 -9.53
C LEU A 611 -19.98 26.67 -8.93
N LEU A 612 -18.75 26.25 -8.66
CA LEU A 612 -17.69 27.04 -8.05
C LEU A 612 -16.81 27.75 -9.09
N VAL A 613 -16.90 27.36 -10.37
CA VAL A 613 -16.18 28.05 -11.44
C VAL A 613 -16.94 29.32 -11.84
N ASP A 614 -16.29 30.48 -11.81
CA ASP A 614 -16.90 31.74 -12.22
C ASP A 614 -16.74 32.01 -13.71
N ARG A 615 -15.63 31.55 -14.29
CA ARG A 615 -15.32 31.73 -15.71
C ARG A 615 -14.25 30.76 -16.20
N VAL A 616 -14.36 30.44 -17.48
CA VAL A 616 -13.33 29.78 -18.28
C VAL A 616 -12.63 30.85 -19.09
N THR A 617 -11.32 30.96 -18.96
CA THR A 617 -10.52 31.97 -19.67
C THR A 617 -9.94 31.46 -20.99
N GLY A 618 -9.93 30.13 -21.21
CA GLY A 618 -9.59 29.51 -22.49
C GLY A 618 -9.72 27.99 -22.46
N ILE A 619 -9.82 27.38 -23.64
CA ILE A 619 -9.75 25.92 -23.85
C ILE A 619 -8.85 25.64 -25.06
N ALA A 620 -7.67 25.07 -24.82
CA ALA A 620 -6.78 24.60 -25.87
C ALA A 620 -7.04 23.12 -26.13
N ALA A 621 -8.09 22.83 -26.89
CA ALA A 621 -8.47 21.46 -27.27
C ALA A 621 -9.34 21.44 -28.53
N GLU A 622 -9.17 20.43 -29.38
CA GLU A 622 -10.04 20.22 -30.54
C GLU A 622 -11.41 19.67 -30.09
N PRO A 623 -12.53 20.35 -30.40
CA PRO A 623 -13.86 19.93 -29.95
C PRO A 623 -14.26 18.58 -30.55
N GLY A 624 -14.77 17.68 -29.70
CA GLY A 624 -15.23 16.36 -30.15
C GLY A 624 -14.13 15.38 -30.57
N SER A 625 -12.85 15.73 -30.38
CA SER A 625 -11.72 14.93 -30.83
C SER A 625 -11.47 13.66 -30.00
N MET A 626 -11.94 13.65 -28.74
CA MET A 626 -11.50 12.68 -27.72
C MET A 626 -9.96 12.60 -27.58
N GLY A 627 -9.25 13.68 -27.93
CA GLY A 627 -7.81 13.82 -27.74
C GLY A 627 -7.45 14.47 -26.41
N ASP A 628 -6.23 14.97 -26.30
CA ASP A 628 -5.74 15.69 -25.13
C ASP A 628 -6.21 17.16 -25.17
N GLY A 629 -6.06 17.87 -24.05
CA GLY A 629 -6.41 19.28 -24.01
C GLY A 629 -6.14 19.96 -22.68
N THR A 630 -6.25 21.29 -22.70
CA THR A 630 -6.07 22.13 -21.51
C THR A 630 -7.24 23.10 -21.38
N ILE A 631 -7.69 23.34 -20.14
CA ILE A 631 -8.67 24.36 -19.78
C ILE A 631 -8.13 25.24 -18.65
N TRP A 632 -8.39 26.53 -18.75
CA TRP A 632 -8.05 27.51 -17.71
C TRP A 632 -9.30 28.13 -17.11
N THR A 633 -9.40 28.14 -15.78
CA THR A 633 -10.58 28.67 -15.07
C THR A 633 -10.22 29.57 -13.91
N GLU A 634 -11.14 30.48 -13.57
CA GLU A 634 -11.02 31.33 -12.40
C GLU A 634 -12.24 31.20 -11.47
N THR A 635 -11.98 31.30 -10.17
CA THR A 635 -12.97 31.33 -9.08
C THR A 635 -12.65 32.48 -8.14
N ASP A 636 -13.61 33.37 -7.91
CA ASP A 636 -13.49 34.50 -7.00
C ASP A 636 -14.07 34.16 -5.62
N VAL A 637 -13.30 34.42 -4.56
CA VAL A 637 -13.76 34.21 -3.18
C VAL A 637 -14.46 35.47 -2.66
N GLY A 638 -15.77 35.54 -2.86
CA GLY A 638 -16.61 36.64 -2.36
C GLY A 638 -16.78 36.64 -0.84
N ALA A 639 -16.97 37.81 -0.24
CA ALA A 639 -17.17 37.96 1.21
C ALA A 639 -18.46 37.32 1.73
N ASP A 640 -19.43 37.14 0.84
CA ASP A 640 -20.74 36.53 1.05
C ASP A 640 -20.81 35.08 0.54
N ALA A 641 -19.67 34.50 0.16
CA ALA A 641 -19.63 33.11 -0.30
C ALA A 641 -20.13 32.17 0.80
N TRP A 642 -21.13 31.35 0.45
CA TRP A 642 -21.86 30.49 1.38
C TRP A 642 -20.99 29.42 2.05
N TYR A 643 -19.84 29.11 1.45
CA TYR A 643 -18.94 28.05 1.87
C TYR A 643 -17.81 28.55 2.80
N LEU A 644 -17.76 29.85 3.13
CA LEU A 644 -16.70 30.35 4.01
C LEU A 644 -16.88 29.84 5.44
N ASP A 645 -15.79 29.33 6.00
CA ASP A 645 -15.69 28.97 7.41
C ASP A 645 -14.62 29.85 8.07
N ASP A 646 -15.01 30.68 9.03
CA ASP A 646 -14.16 31.70 9.67
C ASP A 646 -13.33 32.58 8.69
N GLY A 647 -13.93 32.89 7.53
CA GLY A 647 -13.36 33.78 6.51
C GLY A 647 -12.36 33.12 5.56
N VAL A 648 -12.26 31.78 5.57
CA VAL A 648 -11.47 31.00 4.61
C VAL A 648 -12.33 30.02 3.82
N MET A 649 -11.94 29.74 2.58
CA MET A 649 -12.49 28.64 1.79
C MET A 649 -11.92 27.32 2.31
N PRO A 650 -12.76 26.36 2.75
CA PRO A 650 -12.29 25.06 3.23
C PRO A 650 -11.55 24.27 2.13
N ALA A 651 -10.59 23.44 2.55
CA ALA A 651 -9.76 22.63 1.64
C ALA A 651 -10.58 21.80 0.64
N GLY A 652 -11.68 21.19 1.08
CA GLY A 652 -12.57 20.43 0.20
C GLY A 652 -13.23 21.28 -0.89
N ILE A 653 -13.61 22.53 -0.58
CA ILE A 653 -14.20 23.46 -1.56
C ILE A 653 -13.14 23.97 -2.54
N MET A 654 -11.90 24.18 -2.06
CA MET A 654 -10.78 24.50 -2.93
C MET A 654 -10.53 23.37 -3.93
N VAL A 655 -10.52 22.10 -3.50
CA VAL A 655 -10.38 20.96 -4.42
C VAL A 655 -11.55 20.93 -5.42
N GLU A 656 -12.79 21.04 -4.94
CA GLU A 656 -14.00 21.00 -5.77
C GLU A 656 -14.05 22.17 -6.79
N SER A 657 -13.43 23.31 -6.51
CA SER A 657 -13.34 24.39 -7.50
C SER A 657 -12.46 24.06 -8.72
N GLY A 658 -11.68 22.97 -8.67
CA GLY A 658 -10.94 22.38 -9.80
C GLY A 658 -11.77 21.48 -10.73
N GLN A 659 -13.09 21.41 -10.56
CA GLN A 659 -14.06 20.59 -11.32
C GLN A 659 -14.14 20.81 -12.85
N ALA A 660 -13.30 21.66 -13.43
CA ALA A 660 -13.36 21.96 -14.87
C ALA A 660 -12.73 20.87 -15.74
N ASP A 661 -12.14 19.83 -15.15
CA ASP A 661 -11.85 18.56 -15.84
C ASP A 661 -13.13 17.96 -16.46
N LEU A 662 -14.28 18.07 -15.77
CA LEU A 662 -15.60 17.69 -16.29
C LEU A 662 -15.99 18.49 -17.55
N LEU A 663 -15.68 19.79 -17.56
CA LEU A 663 -16.03 20.65 -18.68
C LEU A 663 -15.11 20.38 -19.88
N LEU A 664 -13.81 20.19 -19.63
CA LEU A 664 -12.84 19.86 -20.67
C LEU A 664 -13.14 18.51 -21.33
N ILE A 665 -13.44 17.46 -20.55
CA ILE A 665 -13.78 16.15 -21.12
C ILE A 665 -15.13 16.17 -21.86
N SER A 666 -16.07 17.02 -21.42
CA SER A 666 -17.32 17.29 -22.16
C SER A 666 -17.04 17.99 -23.50
N TRP A 667 -16.15 18.98 -23.54
CA TRP A 667 -15.70 19.66 -24.77
C TRP A 667 -14.98 18.72 -25.73
N LEU A 668 -14.15 17.81 -25.21
CA LEU A 668 -13.49 16.76 -25.99
C LEU A 668 -14.49 15.74 -26.58
N GLY A 669 -15.76 15.77 -26.18
CA GLY A 669 -16.85 15.05 -26.83
C GLY A 669 -17.15 13.68 -26.22
N VAL A 670 -16.85 13.47 -24.95
CA VAL A 670 -17.07 12.17 -24.31
C VAL A 670 -18.52 11.68 -24.41
N ASP A 671 -19.49 12.59 -24.35
CA ASP A 671 -20.91 12.24 -24.46
C ASP A 671 -21.34 11.90 -25.88
N LEU A 672 -20.65 12.40 -26.92
CA LEU A 672 -20.87 11.93 -28.30
C LEU A 672 -20.63 10.42 -28.41
N VAL A 673 -19.83 9.87 -27.48
CA VAL A 673 -19.53 8.45 -27.43
C VAL A 673 -20.25 7.70 -26.31
N ASN A 674 -20.46 8.30 -25.13
CA ASN A 674 -21.20 7.66 -24.04
C ASN A 674 -22.70 7.60 -24.28
N GLN A 675 -23.25 8.54 -25.06
CA GLN A 675 -24.65 8.58 -25.50
C GLN A 675 -25.69 8.47 -24.36
N GLY A 676 -25.32 8.90 -23.14
CA GLY A 676 -26.16 8.86 -21.95
C GLY A 676 -26.21 7.55 -21.18
N GLU A 677 -25.44 6.54 -21.61
CA GLU A 677 -25.42 5.22 -20.98
C GLU A 677 -24.43 5.11 -19.81
N ARG A 678 -23.51 6.08 -19.69
CA ARG A 678 -22.40 6.03 -18.72
C ARG A 678 -22.31 7.31 -17.89
N ALA A 679 -21.96 7.17 -16.63
CA ALA A 679 -21.78 8.24 -15.66
C ALA A 679 -20.29 8.41 -15.31
N TYR A 680 -19.88 9.65 -15.10
CA TYR A 680 -18.54 10.00 -14.62
C TYR A 680 -18.32 9.48 -13.20
N ARG A 681 -17.10 8.99 -12.93
CA ARG A 681 -16.60 8.71 -11.59
C ARG A 681 -15.12 9.02 -11.50
N LEU A 682 -14.75 9.83 -10.52
CA LEU A 682 -13.36 10.01 -10.10
C LEU A 682 -12.87 8.74 -9.37
N LEU A 683 -11.74 8.21 -9.80
CA LEU A 683 -11.15 6.96 -9.29
C LEU A 683 -10.02 7.22 -8.29
N GLY A 684 -9.26 8.29 -8.48
CA GLY A 684 -8.18 8.67 -7.57
C GLY A 684 -7.33 9.80 -8.13
N CYS A 685 -6.59 10.47 -7.24
CA CYS A 685 -5.58 11.47 -7.57
C CYS A 685 -4.68 11.71 -6.35
N ASP A 686 -3.50 12.27 -6.58
CA ASP A 686 -2.59 12.74 -5.54
C ASP A 686 -2.77 14.25 -5.38
N LEU A 687 -3.17 14.68 -4.18
CA LEU A 687 -3.40 16.08 -3.84
C LEU A 687 -2.23 16.60 -2.98
N THR A 688 -1.62 17.71 -3.38
CA THR A 688 -0.59 18.39 -2.57
C THR A 688 -0.97 19.85 -2.34
N TYR A 689 -1.11 20.24 -1.07
CA TYR A 689 -1.28 21.63 -0.67
C TYR A 689 0.08 22.25 -0.42
N SER A 690 0.37 23.37 -1.08
CA SER A 690 1.66 24.07 -0.99
C SER A 690 1.53 25.49 -0.42
N GLY A 691 0.31 26.01 -0.28
CA GLY A 691 0.02 27.35 0.25
C GLY A 691 -1.09 27.36 1.31
N GLY A 692 -1.43 28.55 1.80
CA GLY A 692 -2.57 28.74 2.71
C GLY A 692 -3.92 28.55 2.00
N LEU A 693 -4.98 28.36 2.78
CA LEU A 693 -6.34 28.31 2.25
C LEU A 693 -6.78 29.66 1.68
N PRO A 694 -7.57 29.70 0.59
CA PRO A 694 -8.08 30.93 -0.01
C PRO A 694 -8.90 31.75 0.99
N ARG A 695 -8.79 33.07 0.90
CA ARG A 695 -9.51 34.04 1.73
C ARG A 695 -10.41 34.91 0.87
N THR A 696 -11.34 35.60 1.52
CA THR A 696 -12.14 36.65 0.89
C THR A 696 -11.26 37.64 0.12
N GLY A 697 -11.56 37.82 -1.16
CA GLY A 697 -10.83 38.68 -2.08
C GLY A 697 -9.79 37.97 -2.95
N ASP A 698 -9.47 36.70 -2.67
CA ASP A 698 -8.60 35.90 -3.54
C ASP A 698 -9.33 35.46 -4.81
N THR A 699 -8.56 35.30 -5.89
CA THR A 699 -8.99 34.62 -7.12
C THR A 699 -8.12 33.39 -7.32
N LEU A 700 -8.74 32.21 -7.35
CA LEU A 700 -8.08 30.95 -7.66
C LEU A 700 -8.02 30.81 -9.18
N ARG A 701 -6.84 30.46 -9.71
CA ARG A 701 -6.61 30.20 -11.13
C ARG A 701 -6.18 28.77 -11.34
N TYR A 702 -7.00 27.99 -12.04
CA TYR A 702 -6.72 26.60 -12.35
C TYR A 702 -6.20 26.46 -13.77
N ASP A 703 -5.19 25.61 -13.92
CA ASP A 703 -4.65 25.14 -15.19
C ASP A 703 -4.78 23.61 -15.22
N ILE A 704 -5.77 23.10 -15.96
CA ILE A 704 -6.21 21.70 -15.94
C ILE A 704 -5.96 21.03 -17.29
N HIS A 705 -5.29 19.89 -17.27
CA HIS A 705 -4.84 19.15 -18.45
C HIS A 705 -5.43 17.74 -18.46
N VAL A 706 -5.93 17.30 -19.61
CA VAL A 706 -6.17 15.89 -19.90
C VAL A 706 -4.91 15.32 -20.53
N ASP A 707 -4.29 14.35 -19.85
CA ASP A 707 -3.00 13.73 -20.20
C ASP A 707 -3.12 12.55 -21.17
N GLY A 708 -4.33 12.03 -21.34
CA GLY A 708 -4.60 10.90 -22.21
C GLY A 708 -5.83 10.11 -21.80
N HIS A 709 -6.12 9.09 -22.60
CA HIS A 709 -7.30 8.24 -22.47
C HIS A 709 -6.88 6.76 -22.49
N ALA A 710 -7.61 5.91 -21.80
CA ALA A 710 -7.47 4.46 -21.87
C ALA A 710 -8.82 3.78 -21.94
N ASN A 711 -8.83 2.56 -22.49
CA ASN A 711 -10.03 1.72 -22.53
C ASN A 711 -9.74 0.41 -21.79
N ALA A 712 -10.64 0.04 -20.88
CA ALA A 712 -10.68 -1.26 -20.22
C ALA A 712 -11.97 -1.97 -20.64
N GLY A 713 -11.91 -2.72 -21.75
CA GLY A 713 -13.12 -3.21 -22.42
C GLY A 713 -14.01 -2.04 -22.88
N PRO A 714 -15.29 -1.96 -22.49
CA PRO A 714 -16.17 -0.86 -22.85
C PRO A 714 -16.03 0.36 -21.91
N VAL A 715 -15.32 0.23 -20.79
CA VAL A 715 -15.07 1.32 -19.83
C VAL A 715 -14.00 2.24 -20.38
N ARG A 716 -14.29 3.54 -20.38
CA ARG A 716 -13.36 4.60 -20.78
C ARG A 716 -12.80 5.27 -19.55
N LEU A 717 -11.50 5.47 -19.56
CA LEU A 717 -10.76 6.19 -18.55
C LEU A 717 -10.07 7.38 -19.19
N PHE A 718 -9.94 8.46 -18.45
CA PHE A 718 -9.06 9.55 -18.81
C PHE A 718 -8.20 9.95 -17.62
N PHE A 719 -7.01 10.46 -17.93
CA PHE A 719 -6.01 10.86 -16.97
C PHE A 719 -5.86 12.37 -17.03
N PHE A 720 -5.65 12.99 -15.88
CA PHE A 720 -5.54 14.44 -15.81
C PHE A 720 -4.63 14.90 -14.66
N HIS A 721 -4.18 16.13 -14.78
CA HIS A 721 -3.50 16.85 -13.72
C HIS A 721 -3.88 18.32 -13.75
N TYR A 722 -3.68 19.02 -12.63
CA TYR A 722 -3.84 20.46 -12.60
C TYR A 722 -3.04 21.14 -11.51
N ASP A 723 -2.83 22.44 -11.69
CA ASP A 723 -2.28 23.34 -10.66
C ASP A 723 -3.25 24.50 -10.41
N CYS A 724 -3.38 24.90 -9.14
CA CYS A 724 -4.13 26.07 -8.72
C CYS A 724 -3.17 27.13 -8.18
N HIS A 725 -3.31 28.35 -8.69
CA HIS A 725 -2.52 29.51 -8.28
C HIS A 725 -3.39 30.59 -7.66
N ILE A 726 -2.87 31.25 -6.62
CA ILE A 726 -3.45 32.46 -6.02
C ILE A 726 -2.34 33.50 -5.98
N ASN A 727 -2.59 34.70 -6.51
CA ASN A 727 -1.60 35.78 -6.59
C ASN A 727 -0.26 35.37 -7.23
N GLY A 728 -0.28 34.39 -8.15
CA GLY A 728 0.91 33.86 -8.84
C GLY A 728 1.65 32.76 -8.09
N GLU A 729 1.27 32.44 -6.86
CA GLU A 729 1.84 31.34 -6.08
C GLU A 729 0.99 30.08 -6.21
N ARG A 730 1.63 28.93 -6.38
CA ARG A 730 0.93 27.64 -6.48
C ARG A 730 0.49 27.18 -5.09
N CYS A 731 -0.83 27.03 -4.89
CA CYS A 731 -1.41 26.68 -3.60
C CYS A 731 -1.88 25.22 -3.52
N LEU A 732 -2.28 24.64 -4.65
CA LEU A 732 -2.70 23.24 -4.77
C LEU A 732 -2.17 22.66 -6.08
N SER A 733 -1.72 21.40 -6.03
CA SER A 733 -1.40 20.61 -7.22
C SER A 733 -2.04 19.25 -7.14
N VAL A 734 -2.57 18.79 -8.28
CA VAL A 734 -3.19 17.49 -8.44
C VAL A 734 -2.45 16.71 -9.50
N ARG A 735 -2.02 15.50 -9.18
CA ARG A 735 -1.27 14.61 -10.07
C ARG A 735 -1.90 13.22 -10.08
N ASN A 736 -1.54 12.42 -11.07
CA ASN A 736 -2.04 11.05 -11.24
C ASN A 736 -3.58 10.96 -11.19
N GLY A 737 -4.27 12.02 -11.64
CA GLY A 737 -5.72 12.09 -11.67
C GLY A 737 -6.29 11.06 -12.63
N GLN A 738 -7.28 10.31 -12.15
CA GLN A 738 -7.90 9.21 -12.87
C GLN A 738 -9.40 9.30 -12.73
N ALA A 739 -10.10 9.36 -13.85
CA ALA A 739 -11.55 9.29 -13.88
C ALA A 739 -12.01 8.36 -15.00
N GLY A 740 -13.23 7.85 -14.87
CA GLY A 740 -13.81 6.93 -15.83
C GLY A 740 -15.31 7.08 -16.01
N PHE A 741 -15.82 6.39 -17.02
CA PHE A 741 -17.23 6.42 -17.40
C PHE A 741 -17.85 5.04 -17.33
N PHE A 742 -18.83 4.89 -16.44
CA PHE A 742 -19.35 3.60 -16.02
C PHE A 742 -20.86 3.53 -16.19
N THR A 743 -21.36 2.36 -16.59
CA THR A 743 -22.79 2.05 -16.52
C THR A 743 -23.24 1.85 -15.08
N ASP A 744 -24.55 1.89 -14.83
CA ASP A 744 -25.11 1.65 -13.49
C ASP A 744 -24.68 0.29 -12.92
N ARG A 745 -24.59 -0.73 -13.79
CA ARG A 745 -24.14 -2.08 -13.42
C ARG A 745 -22.68 -2.07 -12.98
N GLU A 746 -21.79 -1.46 -13.77
CA GLU A 746 -20.36 -1.37 -13.45
C GLU A 746 -20.11 -0.56 -12.16
N LEU A 747 -20.93 0.46 -11.89
CA LEU A 747 -20.86 1.21 -10.62
C LEU A 747 -21.33 0.38 -9.43
N ALA A 748 -22.43 -0.36 -9.58
CA ALA A 748 -22.97 -1.23 -8.52
C ALA A 748 -22.03 -2.40 -8.19
N GLU A 749 -21.29 -2.90 -9.18
CA GLU A 749 -20.28 -3.96 -9.02
C GLU A 749 -18.94 -3.45 -8.45
N SER A 750 -18.76 -2.13 -8.34
CA SER A 750 -17.52 -1.56 -7.81
C SER A 750 -17.39 -1.81 -6.30
N SER A 751 -16.16 -2.02 -5.83
CA SER A 751 -15.85 -2.23 -4.41
C SER A 751 -16.05 -0.98 -3.52
N GLY A 752 -16.61 0.12 -4.04
CA GLY A 752 -16.83 1.36 -3.27
C GLY A 752 -15.53 2.08 -2.90
N ILE A 753 -15.45 2.56 -1.65
CA ILE A 753 -14.25 3.18 -1.07
C ILE A 753 -13.33 2.04 -0.61
N LEU A 754 -12.17 1.90 -1.26
CA LEU A 754 -11.13 0.91 -0.93
C LEU A 754 -10.20 1.44 0.17
N TRP A 755 -10.78 1.92 1.27
CA TRP A 755 -10.05 2.47 2.41
C TRP A 755 -10.69 1.96 3.69
N ASP A 756 -9.86 1.40 4.57
CA ASP A 756 -10.25 0.88 5.88
C ASP A 756 -9.47 1.67 6.94
N PRO A 757 -10.14 2.39 7.86
CA PRO A 757 -9.45 3.14 8.92
C PRO A 757 -8.63 2.24 9.86
N GLU A 758 -8.96 0.95 9.95
CA GLU A 758 -8.19 -0.04 10.71
C GLU A 758 -7.02 -0.62 9.89
N SER A 759 -6.94 -0.29 8.60
CA SER A 759 -5.84 -0.73 7.76
C SER A 759 -4.54 -0.06 8.22
N PRO A 760 -3.43 -0.81 8.23
CA PRO A 760 -2.13 -0.26 8.60
C PRO A 760 -1.68 0.93 7.74
N GLU A 761 -2.14 1.00 6.49
CA GLU A 761 -1.86 2.08 5.52
C GLU A 761 -2.63 3.38 5.86
N ALA A 762 -3.76 3.28 6.57
CA ALA A 762 -4.54 4.42 7.05
C ALA A 762 -4.06 4.95 8.43
N MET A 763 -3.25 4.17 9.14
CA MET A 763 -2.64 4.54 10.42
C MET A 763 -1.45 5.48 10.18
N PRO A 764 -1.29 6.58 10.94
CA PRO A 764 -0.15 7.48 10.77
C PRO A 764 1.19 6.76 10.96
N SER A 765 2.16 7.09 10.12
CA SER A 765 3.50 6.46 10.07
C SER A 765 4.42 6.83 11.23
N GLU A 766 4.17 7.95 11.91
CA GLU A 766 4.76 8.29 13.22
C GLU A 766 3.82 7.83 14.34
N PRO A 767 4.26 7.69 15.61
CA PRO A 767 3.33 7.48 16.72
C PRO A 767 2.42 8.71 16.83
N ALA A 768 1.34 8.71 16.06
CA ALA A 768 0.29 9.68 16.20
C ALA A 768 -0.20 9.59 17.63
N ARG A 769 -0.43 10.75 18.22
CA ARG A 769 -0.92 10.87 19.57
C ARG A 769 -2.35 10.30 19.62
N VAL A 770 -2.45 9.01 19.92
CA VAL A 770 -3.71 8.27 20.14
C VAL A 770 -4.10 8.29 21.61
N ASP A 771 -3.81 9.39 22.31
CA ASP A 771 -4.20 9.53 23.71
C ASP A 771 -5.73 9.39 23.80
N PRO A 772 -6.26 8.54 24.71
CA PRO A 772 -7.69 8.49 24.92
C PRO A 772 -8.18 9.89 25.32
N PRO A 773 -9.42 10.25 24.96
CA PRO A 773 -9.96 11.54 25.35
C PRO A 773 -9.88 11.69 26.87
N GLN A 774 -9.34 12.82 27.35
CA GLN A 774 -9.23 13.10 28.78
C GLN A 774 -10.58 13.04 29.49
N VAL A 775 -11.66 13.23 28.72
CA VAL A 775 -13.04 13.10 29.16
C VAL A 775 -13.77 12.18 28.18
N GLN A 776 -14.17 11.00 28.63
CA GLN A 776 -15.05 10.12 27.85
C GLN A 776 -16.43 10.74 27.70
N CYS A 777 -16.92 10.82 26.46
CA CYS A 777 -18.29 11.27 26.22
C CYS A 777 -19.26 10.19 26.71
N THR A 778 -20.24 10.58 27.53
CA THR A 778 -21.30 9.68 28.01
C THR A 778 -22.41 9.48 26.98
N ARG A 779 -22.41 10.26 25.90
CA ARG A 779 -23.36 10.14 24.79
C ARG A 779 -22.76 9.28 23.69
N THR A 780 -23.47 8.22 23.32
CA THR A 780 -23.13 7.37 22.18
C THR A 780 -23.87 7.76 20.91
N ALA A 781 -24.76 8.76 20.97
CA ALA A 781 -25.48 9.30 19.83
C ALA A 781 -25.77 10.79 20.05
N LEU A 782 -25.85 11.56 18.97
CA LEU A 782 -26.13 13.00 18.97
C LEU A 782 -27.30 13.30 18.04
N THR A 783 -28.35 13.89 18.61
CA THR A 783 -29.50 14.40 17.87
C THR A 783 -29.11 15.61 17.01
N ALA A 784 -29.96 15.95 16.04
CA ALA A 784 -29.75 17.13 15.20
C ALA A 784 -29.58 18.43 16.00
N ALA A 785 -30.33 18.61 17.08
CA ALA A 785 -30.19 19.78 17.95
C ALA A 785 -28.82 19.83 18.66
N GLN A 786 -28.26 18.67 19.00
CA GLN A 786 -26.94 18.58 19.65
C GLN A 786 -25.81 18.83 18.66
N VAL A 787 -25.89 18.26 17.45
CA VAL A 787 -24.92 18.54 16.38
C VAL A 787 -24.95 20.02 15.99
N GLN A 788 -26.15 20.61 15.87
CA GLN A 788 -26.32 22.05 15.65
C GLN A 788 -25.67 22.88 16.77
N ALA A 789 -25.85 22.48 18.03
CA ALA A 789 -25.21 23.17 19.14
C ALA A 789 -23.67 23.14 19.03
N PHE A 790 -23.09 22.04 18.54
CA PHE A 790 -21.64 21.98 18.29
C PHE A 790 -21.19 22.89 17.14
N ALA A 791 -21.93 22.91 16.03
CA ALA A 791 -21.68 23.81 14.91
C ALA A 791 -21.74 25.29 15.32
N GLU A 792 -22.57 25.62 16.31
CA GLU A 792 -22.70 26.96 16.89
C GLU A 792 -21.72 27.23 18.04
N GLY A 793 -20.75 26.34 18.27
CA GLY A 793 -19.71 26.50 19.30
C GLY A 793 -20.19 26.25 20.74
N ARG A 794 -21.38 25.69 20.94
CA ARG A 794 -21.95 25.30 22.24
C ARG A 794 -21.66 23.83 22.56
N VAL A 795 -20.37 23.52 22.69
CA VAL A 795 -19.83 22.17 22.94
C VAL A 795 -20.50 21.46 24.13
N TRP A 796 -20.75 22.17 25.24
CA TRP A 796 -21.42 21.58 26.40
C TRP A 796 -22.83 21.05 26.08
N GLU A 797 -23.60 21.78 25.29
CA GLU A 797 -24.96 21.37 24.92
C GLU A 797 -24.93 20.13 24.01
N CYS A 798 -23.90 20.00 23.17
CA CYS A 798 -23.66 18.83 22.32
C CYS A 798 -23.21 17.58 23.09
N PHE A 799 -22.23 17.70 23.98
CA PHE A 799 -21.58 16.52 24.61
C PHE A 799 -22.01 16.25 26.05
N GLY A 800 -22.54 17.25 26.76
CA GLY A 800 -23.07 17.10 28.13
C GLY A 800 -21.99 16.90 29.21
N PRO A 801 -22.35 16.27 30.35
CA PRO A 801 -21.48 16.09 31.51
C PRO A 801 -20.06 15.61 31.19
N GLY A 802 -19.08 16.27 31.79
CA GLY A 802 -17.65 16.06 31.51
C GLY A 802 -17.04 17.16 30.62
N TYR A 803 -17.85 17.84 29.81
CA TYR A 803 -17.40 18.94 28.94
C TYR A 803 -17.63 20.32 29.57
N ASP A 804 -17.71 20.41 30.91
CA ASP A 804 -18.04 21.66 31.64
C ASP A 804 -17.05 22.78 31.38
N ALA A 805 -15.76 22.44 31.22
CA ALA A 805 -14.72 23.40 30.88
C ALA A 805 -14.98 24.12 29.55
N ALA A 806 -15.70 23.48 28.61
CA ALA A 806 -16.01 24.09 27.33
C ALA A 806 -16.96 25.31 27.45
N LYS A 807 -17.67 25.46 28.57
CA LYS A 807 -18.51 26.64 28.85
C LYS A 807 -17.70 27.94 28.97
N THR A 808 -16.39 27.85 29.23
CA THR A 808 -15.51 29.01 29.39
C THR A 808 -14.72 29.34 28.11
N HIS A 809 -14.89 28.56 27.04
CA HIS A 809 -14.20 28.81 25.78
C HIS A 809 -14.61 30.16 25.18
N SER A 810 -13.62 30.99 24.83
CA SER A 810 -13.83 32.23 24.10
C SER A 810 -13.74 32.05 22.57
N ARG A 811 -13.12 30.95 22.12
CA ARG A 811 -13.02 30.52 20.72
C ARG A 811 -13.17 29.00 20.66
N THR A 812 -14.42 28.56 20.74
CA THR A 812 -14.74 27.15 20.83
C THR A 812 -14.49 26.46 19.48
N PRO A 813 -13.79 25.30 19.45
CA PRO A 813 -13.76 24.45 18.27
C PRO A 813 -15.19 24.06 17.87
N LYS A 814 -15.48 24.13 16.58
CA LYS A 814 -16.81 23.86 16.00
C LYS A 814 -16.63 23.12 14.67
N ILE A 815 -17.68 22.43 14.24
CA ILE A 815 -17.82 21.96 12.85
C ILE A 815 -18.44 23.07 12.01
N GLN A 816 -18.44 22.89 10.69
CA GLN A 816 -19.08 23.83 9.77
C GLN A 816 -20.59 23.94 10.05
N SER A 817 -21.14 25.12 9.80
CA SER A 817 -22.55 25.45 10.00
C SER A 817 -23.23 25.86 8.69
N GLY A 818 -24.55 26.08 8.73
CA GLY A 818 -25.30 26.54 7.57
C GLY A 818 -25.30 25.48 6.45
N LYS A 819 -25.02 25.90 5.20
CA LYS A 819 -25.02 25.00 4.04
C LYS A 819 -23.87 23.98 4.04
N LEU A 820 -22.83 24.19 4.86
CA LEU A 820 -21.71 23.26 5.00
C LEU A 820 -21.85 22.31 6.20
N GLN A 821 -22.97 22.35 6.92
CA GLN A 821 -23.24 21.37 7.96
C GLN A 821 -23.65 20.03 7.33
N LEU A 822 -22.66 19.21 6.98
CA LEU A 822 -22.87 17.92 6.31
C LEU A 822 -23.20 16.78 7.28
N ILE A 823 -23.13 17.03 8.59
CA ILE A 823 -23.53 16.08 9.63
C ILE A 823 -24.84 16.58 10.23
N GLU A 824 -25.92 15.85 9.99
CA GLU A 824 -27.23 16.17 10.58
C GLU A 824 -27.36 15.57 11.98
N GLN A 825 -27.02 14.30 12.14
CA GLN A 825 -27.10 13.57 13.41
C GLN A 825 -25.98 12.52 13.48
N VAL A 826 -25.64 12.10 14.69
CA VAL A 826 -24.74 10.96 14.93
C VAL A 826 -25.57 9.84 15.55
N THR A 827 -25.84 8.79 14.79
CA THR A 827 -26.69 7.68 15.25
C THR A 827 -25.97 6.75 16.20
N HIS A 828 -24.64 6.66 16.09
CA HIS A 828 -23.79 5.87 16.96
C HIS A 828 -22.35 6.41 16.91
N PHE A 829 -21.68 6.49 18.06
CA PHE A 829 -20.29 6.89 18.22
C PHE A 829 -19.71 6.28 19.50
N GLU A 830 -18.59 5.58 19.36
CA GLU A 830 -17.82 4.97 20.44
C GLU A 830 -16.40 5.56 20.42
N PRO A 831 -16.14 6.65 21.18
CA PRO A 831 -14.87 7.39 21.17
C PRO A 831 -13.66 6.65 21.74
#